data_AF-A0A1H4MRI5-F1
#
_entry.id   AF-A0A1H4MRI5-F1
#
_cell.length_a   1.000
_cell.length_b   1.000
_cell.length_c   1.000
_cell.angle_alpha   90.00
_cell.angle_beta   90.00
_cell.angle_gamma   90.00
#
_symmetry.space_group_name_H-M   'P 1'
#
loop_
_entity.id
_entity.type
_entity.pdbx_description
1 polymer ?
#
loop_
_entity_poly.entity_id
_entity_poly.type
_entity_poly.pdbx_seq_one_letter_code
_entity_poly.pdbx_strand_id
1 'polypeptide(L)'
;MIKIYPRLLLAALFLICFKGLSQTNYLQNASFESWSGSPESPENWSTTNENGINKSTDATEGNFSLELDLNNTLVNQTVLSTWNASSIVLEPNTNHTFSFDYKVSTEAGNNLSAYLDIVKDEGSYTIQYIHEFIPLESDGGWHTYTFDFDTDTEEDYAFELIFRANTDLASSIKVDNLKVLGPETAVNPDREALIALYNATDGDNWTVSWDLNADISTWAGIILNTEGRVRTLVLDSRNLTGEIPSEIGNLTELEWIDLGRNNLTGEIPEQFGNLLKLKRLNLRTNQLTGNVPSELGNLSNLEILLLNSNNLTGELPIDLGNLSSIQQMDFTLNQLSGSIPVFLGNLTSLTYLSLYGNQLTGIIPQELGNLTNLKNLVLGNNNLTGEIPPQIYNLTELLELNMFSTNITGLIPPEIGNLTKLVFLRLGNTQMSGSIPPEIGNLTQLKDLALFSSNFSGPLPQEIGNLIKLENLRLDNNSFTGSIPSSIGNLTLLKEIGLRENNLSGSLPYEIGNLTSLENFYLTNNQISGSIPASIGNLSSIKTLWFHGNNFSGSIPPEVGNLTQLELLILSTNELTGSIPSEMSNMSSLSTADFSNNSITGGIPAEIGNLAQLRAFGCENCSLSGNIPIFSSSLSKNVVITNNNLIFNDLDNSVINSINTTFSIQPQRNLNNEEEIELDLSDEANLAVTGLSHANNQFQWRKDGTNLPDETSATLSIPSATVTDIGVYDCVITNSSVPGLTLYRNTITININGVDGEADDDNDGVKNSNDFCPNTSTGNNVNANGCTESQLDDDKDGVDNTNDICPNTPSDEDVNAYGCSESQLSDNDDDHDGVPNDIDVCENTPIGAVVGSTGCSYQDILVPKPDDFTAKATSTSCPNTANGMLTVEFKVNQTHILTITGPNNFSANYTQQNGSTLMVTDLEPGTYTIVANSEIGRLVGAPNVEFSLNIETPEEFISGKTVIDYTAKKASIVVSGSKNYQVLVNDKTYSFQVENVDNHQLSFPLDQGANVISIETDKICQGVFNDSVVISNAILSPNPVADILKVDGLDLMTNVQIILSNLSGATLLQEYRLIGNGTLEMNISNLSPGIYMLTIIEGDKEINLKFVKK
;
A
#
# COMPACT_ATOMS: atom_id res chain seq x y z
N MET A 1 -43.69 11.42 4.49
CA MET A 1 -45.15 11.23 4.62
C MET A 1 -45.47 10.76 6.04
N ILE A 2 -46.44 11.40 6.71
CA ILE A 2 -47.45 10.87 7.68
C ILE A 2 -47.02 9.84 8.78
N LYS A 3 -47.51 10.10 10.01
CA LYS A 3 -47.50 9.31 11.30
C LYS A 3 -46.22 9.42 12.15
N ILE A 4 -46.19 10.10 13.31
CA ILE A 4 -47.01 10.08 14.56
C ILE A 4 -46.61 8.94 15.52
N TYR A 5 -46.03 9.27 16.69
CA TYR A 5 -46.68 9.21 18.01
C TYR A 5 -45.96 10.12 19.05
N PRO A 6 -46.63 10.69 20.07
CA PRO A 6 -46.13 11.88 20.79
C PRO A 6 -45.96 11.71 22.31
N ARG A 7 -45.33 12.69 22.98
CA ARG A 7 -45.64 13.09 24.37
C ARG A 7 -45.04 14.46 24.74
N LEU A 8 -45.77 15.53 24.45
CA LEU A 8 -45.57 16.85 25.07
C LEU A 8 -46.81 17.73 24.84
N LEU A 9 -47.75 17.71 25.80
CA LEU A 9 -48.71 18.80 26.00
C LEU A 9 -49.33 18.73 27.40
N LEU A 10 -48.88 19.60 28.31
CA LEU A 10 -49.72 20.15 29.37
C LEU A 10 -49.16 21.53 29.79
N ALA A 11 -50.05 22.53 29.76
CA ALA A 11 -49.93 23.94 30.20
C ALA A 11 -48.67 24.34 31.03
N ALA A 12 -47.94 25.42 30.77
CA ALA A 12 -48.27 26.74 30.18
C ALA A 12 -49.37 27.53 30.91
N LEU A 13 -49.01 28.27 31.98
CA LEU A 13 -49.44 29.66 32.29
C LEU A 13 -48.83 30.14 33.63
N PHE A 14 -48.69 31.47 33.77
CA PHE A 14 -47.85 32.22 34.74
C PHE A 14 -46.33 32.08 34.48
N LEU A 15 -45.54 33.16 34.37
CA LEU A 15 -45.85 34.60 34.42
C LEU A 15 -44.90 35.39 33.49
N ILE A 16 -45.51 36.38 32.85
CA ILE A 16 -44.94 37.44 32.01
C ILE A 16 -44.00 38.36 32.82
N CYS A 17 -43.17 39.14 32.10
CA CYS A 17 -42.11 40.07 32.54
C CYS A 17 -40.73 39.40 32.76
N PHE A 18 -39.63 39.83 32.13
CA PHE A 18 -39.41 40.95 31.20
C PHE A 18 -39.07 40.46 29.78
N LYS A 19 -39.47 41.22 28.76
CA LYS A 19 -38.76 41.18 27.48
C LYS A 19 -37.46 41.98 27.68
N GLY A 20 -36.31 41.37 27.41
CA GLY A 20 -35.18 42.15 26.92
C GLY A 20 -35.53 42.60 25.51
N LEU A 21 -36.18 43.75 25.38
CA LEU A 21 -36.32 44.42 24.11
C LEU A 21 -34.91 44.89 23.73
N SER A 22 -34.41 44.49 22.56
CA SER A 22 -33.32 45.21 21.92
C SER A 22 -33.84 46.63 21.67
N GLN A 23 -33.36 47.62 22.42
CA GLN A 23 -33.78 49.00 22.19
C GLN A 23 -33.28 49.45 20.81
N THR A 24 -34.23 49.85 19.96
CA THR A 24 -33.92 50.71 18.81
C THR A 24 -33.68 52.12 19.32
N ASN A 25 -32.45 52.41 19.73
CA ASN A 25 -31.95 53.77 19.83
C ASN A 25 -32.04 54.39 18.42
N TYR A 26 -32.99 55.30 18.19
CA TYR A 26 -33.21 55.96 16.89
C TYR A 26 -32.09 56.94 16.46
N LEU A 27 -30.94 56.89 17.13
CA LEU A 27 -29.70 57.61 16.81
C LEU A 27 -28.54 56.69 16.38
N GLN A 28 -28.80 55.45 15.96
CA GLN A 28 -27.77 54.68 15.23
C GLN A 28 -27.45 55.37 13.88
N ASN A 29 -26.28 56.02 13.84
CA ASN A 29 -25.63 56.61 12.65
C ASN A 29 -26.41 57.68 11.89
N ALA A 30 -27.04 58.62 12.61
CA ALA A 30 -27.42 59.92 12.06
C ALA A 30 -26.23 60.92 12.06
N SER A 31 -25.11 60.58 11.40
CA SER A 31 -24.14 61.62 11.05
C SER A 31 -24.72 62.52 9.95
N PHE A 32 -24.28 63.78 9.86
CA PHE A 32 -24.78 64.72 8.83
C PHE A 32 -24.31 64.38 7.40
N GLU A 33 -23.61 63.26 7.24
CA GLU A 33 -22.74 62.98 6.09
C GLU A 33 -23.46 62.38 4.87
N SER A 34 -24.66 61.78 5.05
CA SER A 34 -25.42 61.09 3.99
C SER A 34 -26.34 61.97 3.13
N TRP A 35 -26.23 63.30 3.25
CA TRP A 35 -27.03 64.28 2.49
C TRP A 35 -26.73 64.28 0.98
N SER A 36 -27.73 63.93 0.16
CA SER A 36 -27.65 63.91 -1.31
C SER A 36 -28.68 64.82 -2.02
N GLY A 37 -28.88 66.05 -1.53
CA GLY A 37 -29.82 67.00 -2.14
C GLY A 37 -29.66 68.46 -1.66
N SER A 38 -30.53 69.34 -2.16
CA SER A 38 -30.73 70.70 -1.62
C SER A 38 -31.38 70.64 -0.22
N PRO A 39 -31.16 71.65 0.65
CA PRO A 39 -31.40 71.50 2.08
C PRO A 39 -32.87 71.62 2.48
N GLU A 40 -33.49 70.49 2.76
CA GLU A 40 -34.37 70.35 3.92
C GLU A 40 -33.52 69.67 5.02
N SER A 41 -33.87 69.87 6.30
CA SER A 41 -33.05 69.44 7.45
C SER A 41 -32.86 67.91 7.52
N PRO A 42 -31.92 67.37 8.35
CA PRO A 42 -31.78 65.91 8.51
C PRO A 42 -33.14 65.26 8.78
N GLU A 43 -33.40 64.05 8.26
CA GLU A 43 -34.75 63.46 8.30
C GLU A 43 -35.38 63.40 9.71
N ASN A 44 -34.56 63.35 10.77
CA ASN A 44 -35.00 63.36 12.16
C ASN A 44 -34.80 64.68 12.94
N TRP A 45 -34.47 65.78 12.26
CA TRP A 45 -34.25 67.10 12.87
C TRP A 45 -34.97 68.20 12.08
N SER A 46 -35.37 69.26 12.78
CA SER A 46 -36.01 70.44 12.23
C SER A 46 -35.46 71.70 12.88
N THR A 47 -35.35 72.77 12.09
CA THR A 47 -34.95 74.08 12.60
C THR A 47 -36.13 75.03 12.65
N THR A 48 -36.20 75.84 13.71
CA THR A 48 -37.16 76.95 13.79
C THR A 48 -36.41 78.29 13.77
N ASN A 49 -37.03 79.28 13.11
CA ASN A 49 -36.44 80.55 12.64
C ASN A 49 -35.45 80.38 11.47
N GLU A 50 -35.98 80.49 10.23
CA GLU A 50 -35.23 80.34 8.98
C GLU A 50 -34.23 81.49 8.71
N ASN A 51 -33.02 81.39 9.27
CA ASN A 51 -31.83 82.05 8.75
C ASN A 51 -30.87 81.00 8.14
N GLY A 52 -31.33 80.35 7.06
CA GLY A 52 -30.50 79.57 6.12
C GLY A 52 -29.59 78.48 6.70
N ILE A 53 -30.07 77.23 6.75
CA ILE A 53 -29.19 76.06 6.84
C ILE A 53 -28.37 75.94 5.54
N ASN A 54 -27.05 75.78 5.67
CA ASN A 54 -26.17 75.43 4.56
C ASN A 54 -25.40 74.13 4.84
N LYS A 55 -25.07 73.41 3.78
CA LYS A 55 -24.16 72.26 3.83
C LYS A 55 -22.71 72.76 3.75
N SER A 56 -21.88 72.46 4.75
CA SER A 56 -20.44 72.76 4.69
C SER A 56 -19.64 71.51 4.31
N THR A 57 -18.58 71.66 3.52
CA THR A 57 -17.57 70.60 3.25
C THR A 57 -16.44 70.59 4.28
N ASP A 58 -16.56 71.42 5.31
CA ASP A 58 -15.62 71.58 6.41
C ASP A 58 -16.24 70.80 7.58
N ALA A 59 -15.73 69.59 7.82
CA ALA A 59 -16.28 68.54 8.68
C ALA A 59 -15.14 67.83 9.43
N THR A 60 -15.41 67.13 10.55
CA THR A 60 -14.35 66.44 11.32
C THR A 60 -13.89 65.14 10.67
N GLU A 61 -14.79 64.41 10.01
CA GLU A 61 -14.52 63.08 9.42
C GLU A 61 -14.46 63.09 7.87
N GLY A 62 -14.67 64.26 7.26
CA GLY A 62 -14.29 64.55 5.87
C GLY A 62 -15.41 64.48 4.82
N ASN A 63 -16.66 64.19 5.21
CA ASN A 63 -17.79 64.33 4.28
C ASN A 63 -18.42 65.73 4.36
N PHE A 64 -19.32 65.99 5.32
CA PHE A 64 -20.04 67.27 5.39
C PHE A 64 -20.62 67.58 6.79
N SER A 65 -20.66 68.85 7.16
CA SER A 65 -21.25 69.35 8.41
C SER A 65 -22.42 70.31 8.18
N LEU A 66 -23.22 70.52 9.24
CA LEU A 66 -24.36 71.44 9.28
C LEU A 66 -23.87 72.86 9.59
N GLU A 67 -23.95 73.80 8.64
CA GLU A 67 -23.59 75.22 8.85
C GLU A 67 -24.84 76.09 9.04
N LEU A 68 -24.91 76.77 10.18
CA LEU A 68 -26.01 77.66 10.58
C LEU A 68 -25.55 79.12 10.51
N ASP A 69 -26.24 79.96 9.73
CA ASP A 69 -25.99 81.41 9.66
C ASP A 69 -26.71 82.14 10.82
N LEU A 70 -25.97 83.00 11.52
CA LEU A 70 -26.46 83.71 12.72
C LEU A 70 -26.73 85.21 12.43
N ASN A 71 -26.80 85.61 11.16
CA ASN A 71 -26.99 87.01 10.71
C ASN A 71 -28.41 87.58 10.92
N ASN A 72 -28.58 88.23 12.09
CA ASN A 72 -29.30 89.50 12.28
C ASN A 72 -30.87 89.55 12.21
N THR A 73 -31.40 90.58 12.87
CA THR A 73 -32.77 91.10 12.96
C THR A 73 -33.74 90.43 13.95
N LEU A 74 -33.59 90.82 15.22
CA LEU A 74 -34.62 90.84 16.28
C LEU A 74 -35.19 89.49 16.76
N VAL A 75 -34.69 88.35 16.28
CA VAL A 75 -34.96 87.02 16.86
C VAL A 75 -33.64 86.39 17.29
N ASN A 76 -33.32 86.47 18.59
CA ASN A 76 -31.98 86.18 19.12
C ASN A 76 -31.62 84.68 19.24
N GLN A 77 -32.17 83.80 18.40
CA GLN A 77 -31.92 82.37 18.47
C GLN A 77 -32.16 81.61 17.16
N THR A 78 -31.19 80.78 16.78
CA THR A 78 -31.32 79.71 15.79
C THR A 78 -31.43 78.39 16.53
N VAL A 79 -32.44 77.59 16.20
CA VAL A 79 -32.78 76.37 16.93
C VAL A 79 -32.60 75.15 16.03
N LEU A 80 -31.92 74.13 16.52
CA LEU A 80 -31.82 72.80 15.91
C LEU A 80 -32.49 71.80 16.86
N SER A 81 -33.56 71.14 16.44
CA SER A 81 -34.40 70.32 17.34
C SER A 81 -34.95 69.04 16.71
N THR A 82 -35.23 68.00 17.51
CA THR A 82 -35.89 66.77 17.04
C THR A 82 -37.42 66.84 17.04
N TRP A 83 -38.02 67.95 17.46
CA TRP A 83 -39.46 68.12 17.73
C TRP A 83 -40.45 67.70 16.62
N ASN A 84 -40.05 67.72 15.35
CA ASN A 84 -40.94 67.36 14.22
C ASN A 84 -40.68 65.95 13.65
N ALA A 85 -39.94 65.12 14.36
CA ALA A 85 -39.54 63.80 13.91
C ALA A 85 -39.72 62.71 14.99
N SER A 86 -39.29 61.49 14.65
CA SER A 86 -39.24 60.31 15.53
C SER A 86 -38.67 60.67 16.90
N SER A 87 -39.43 60.40 17.96
CA SER A 87 -39.00 60.62 19.34
C SER A 87 -37.79 59.75 19.69
N ILE A 88 -36.90 60.28 20.54
CA ILE A 88 -35.73 59.53 21.00
C ILE A 88 -36.13 58.77 22.27
N VAL A 89 -36.26 57.45 22.14
CA VAL A 89 -36.42 56.52 23.26
C VAL A 89 -35.03 56.17 23.78
N LEU A 90 -34.85 56.22 25.10
CA LEU A 90 -33.62 55.84 25.79
C LEU A 90 -33.88 54.72 26.81
N GLU A 91 -32.84 54.01 27.25
CA GLU A 91 -32.96 53.04 28.34
C GLU A 91 -33.27 53.77 29.65
N PRO A 92 -34.16 53.24 30.52
CA PRO A 92 -34.54 53.87 31.78
C PRO A 92 -33.49 53.62 32.88
N ASN A 93 -33.36 54.52 33.85
CA ASN A 93 -32.45 54.37 35.00
C ASN A 93 -30.97 54.15 34.58
N THR A 94 -30.56 54.79 33.47
CA THR A 94 -29.21 54.71 32.91
C THR A 94 -28.68 56.10 32.57
N ASN A 95 -27.38 56.29 32.72
CA ASN A 95 -26.70 57.50 32.26
C ASN A 95 -26.34 57.35 30.78
N HIS A 96 -26.77 58.31 29.95
CA HIS A 96 -26.43 58.40 28.54
C HIS A 96 -25.51 59.60 28.32
N THR A 97 -24.30 59.37 27.83
CA THR A 97 -23.37 60.45 27.48
C THR A 97 -23.60 60.85 26.03
N PHE A 98 -24.02 62.08 25.76
CA PHE A 98 -24.17 62.62 24.41
C PHE A 98 -22.96 63.45 24.03
N SER A 99 -22.57 63.43 22.75
CA SER A 99 -21.43 64.20 22.26
C SER A 99 -21.68 64.74 20.85
N PHE A 100 -21.21 65.96 20.56
CA PHE A 100 -21.18 66.51 19.21
C PHE A 100 -19.95 67.40 18.99
N ASP A 101 -19.51 67.48 17.74
CA ASP A 101 -18.45 68.38 17.31
C ASP A 101 -19.05 69.72 16.86
N TYR A 102 -18.38 70.83 17.16
CA TYR A 102 -18.77 72.16 16.72
C TYR A 102 -17.56 73.02 16.33
N LYS A 103 -17.79 73.97 15.42
CA LYS A 103 -16.78 74.93 14.97
C LYS A 103 -17.39 76.29 14.70
N VAL A 104 -16.84 77.32 15.32
CA VAL A 104 -17.37 78.69 15.28
C VAL A 104 -16.53 79.54 14.33
N SER A 105 -17.19 80.13 13.32
CA SER A 105 -16.57 81.05 12.37
C SER A 105 -17.06 82.47 12.63
N THR A 106 -16.19 83.36 13.14
CA THR A 106 -16.52 84.77 13.46
C THR A 106 -15.50 85.72 12.86
N GLU A 107 -15.94 86.87 12.31
CA GLU A 107 -15.03 87.92 11.81
C GLU A 107 -14.48 88.85 12.92
N ALA A 108 -15.05 88.82 14.12
CA ALA A 108 -14.57 89.52 15.31
C ALA A 108 -14.92 88.73 16.58
N GLY A 109 -14.07 88.81 17.62
CA GLY A 109 -14.20 88.00 18.84
C GLY A 109 -15.46 88.32 19.64
N ASN A 110 -16.51 87.53 19.41
CA ASN A 110 -17.86 87.72 19.92
C ASN A 110 -18.23 86.63 20.94
N ASN A 111 -19.09 86.97 21.92
CA ASN A 111 -19.68 85.96 22.81
C ASN A 111 -20.79 85.20 22.06
N LEU A 112 -20.48 83.97 21.64
CA LEU A 112 -21.48 82.99 21.20
C LEU A 112 -21.77 82.01 22.35
N SER A 113 -23.02 81.58 22.47
CA SER A 113 -23.43 80.54 23.42
C SER A 113 -24.50 79.64 22.81
N ALA A 114 -24.44 78.35 23.08
CA ALA A 114 -25.59 77.47 22.90
C ALA A 114 -26.26 77.18 24.25
N TYR A 115 -27.54 76.81 24.17
CA TYR A 115 -28.23 76.12 25.24
C TYR A 115 -28.62 74.75 24.72
N LEU A 116 -28.47 73.73 25.56
CA LEU A 116 -29.04 72.42 25.33
C LEU A 116 -30.27 72.27 26.21
N ASP A 117 -31.41 72.05 25.57
CA ASP A 117 -32.67 71.72 26.21
C ASP A 117 -33.03 70.25 25.95
N ILE A 118 -33.28 69.52 27.04
CA ILE A 118 -33.85 68.16 27.00
C ILE A 118 -35.24 68.23 27.61
N VAL A 119 -36.22 67.79 26.83
CA VAL A 119 -37.62 68.14 26.99
C VAL A 119 -38.49 66.92 26.70
N LYS A 120 -39.45 66.66 27.58
CA LYS A 120 -40.38 65.53 27.46
C LYS A 120 -41.63 65.93 26.66
N ASP A 121 -41.99 65.15 25.64
CA ASP A 121 -43.24 65.36 24.91
C ASP A 121 -44.43 64.69 25.61
N GLU A 122 -45.23 65.51 26.31
CA GLU A 122 -46.60 65.17 26.70
C GLU A 122 -47.55 66.35 26.40
N GLY A 123 -47.49 66.88 25.18
CA GLY A 123 -48.45 67.88 24.70
C GLY A 123 -48.41 69.21 25.49
N SER A 124 -49.57 69.74 25.90
CA SER A 124 -49.75 71.15 26.29
C SER A 124 -48.98 71.64 27.54
N TYR A 125 -48.20 70.79 28.20
CA TYR A 125 -47.39 71.11 29.36
C TYR A 125 -46.02 70.39 29.29
N THR A 126 -45.19 70.75 28.30
CA THR A 126 -43.83 70.24 28.17
C THR A 126 -43.00 70.53 29.42
N ILE A 127 -42.29 69.51 29.91
CA ILE A 127 -41.40 69.58 31.07
C ILE A 127 -39.95 69.59 30.58
N GLN A 128 -39.20 70.60 31.00
CA GLN A 128 -37.77 70.79 30.71
C GLN A 128 -36.95 70.14 31.83
N TYR A 129 -36.11 69.17 31.47
CA TYR A 129 -35.30 68.38 32.40
C TYR A 129 -33.87 68.91 32.52
N ILE A 130 -33.26 69.27 31.38
CA ILE A 130 -31.96 69.94 31.31
C ILE A 130 -32.12 71.26 30.55
N HIS A 131 -31.39 72.29 31.04
CA HIS A 131 -31.18 73.58 30.38
C HIS A 131 -29.71 73.97 30.59
N GLU A 132 -28.81 73.33 29.85
CA GLU A 132 -27.37 73.47 30.06
C GLU A 132 -26.81 74.62 29.21
N PHE A 133 -25.99 75.48 29.80
CA PHE A 133 -25.33 76.57 29.09
C PHE A 133 -24.00 76.08 28.50
N ILE A 134 -23.90 76.11 27.18
CA ILE A 134 -22.71 75.70 26.46
C ILE A 134 -21.89 76.95 26.09
N PRO A 135 -20.74 77.20 26.75
CA PRO A 135 -19.78 78.20 26.29
C PRO A 135 -19.14 77.68 25.00
N LEU A 136 -19.27 78.43 23.90
CA LEU A 136 -18.73 78.05 22.60
C LEU A 136 -17.41 78.78 22.34
N GLU A 137 -16.33 78.04 22.13
CA GLU A 137 -15.03 78.62 21.79
C GLU A 137 -15.03 79.14 20.34
N SER A 138 -14.48 80.35 20.14
CA SER A 138 -14.50 81.08 18.87
C SER A 138 -13.10 81.26 18.27
N ASP A 139 -12.21 80.30 18.48
CA ASP A 139 -10.82 80.31 17.99
C ASP A 139 -10.70 79.86 16.51
N GLY A 140 -11.80 79.39 15.91
CA GLY A 140 -11.84 78.84 14.54
C GLY A 140 -11.46 77.36 14.44
N GLY A 141 -11.22 76.68 15.57
CA GLY A 141 -10.98 75.25 15.67
C GLY A 141 -12.26 74.41 15.73
N TRP A 142 -12.08 73.09 15.61
CA TRP A 142 -13.10 72.12 15.98
C TRP A 142 -12.99 71.79 17.46
N HIS A 143 -14.14 71.76 18.13
CA HIS A 143 -14.29 71.45 19.55
C HIS A 143 -15.37 70.40 19.73
N THR A 144 -15.18 69.45 20.65
CA THR A 144 -16.21 68.48 21.00
C THR A 144 -16.88 68.92 22.30
N TYR A 145 -18.21 69.01 22.32
CA TYR A 145 -18.98 69.16 23.55
C TYR A 145 -19.62 67.83 23.92
N THR A 146 -19.58 67.49 25.21
CA THR A 146 -20.09 66.23 25.74
C THR A 146 -20.88 66.51 27.02
N PHE A 147 -22.04 65.87 27.18
CA PHE A 147 -22.91 66.01 28.35
C PHE A 147 -23.50 64.67 28.76
N ASP A 148 -23.70 64.47 30.06
CA ASP A 148 -24.31 63.28 30.64
C ASP A 148 -25.80 63.54 30.92
N PHE A 149 -26.65 62.56 30.64
CA PHE A 149 -28.10 62.60 30.87
C PHE A 149 -28.58 61.31 31.52
N ASP A 150 -28.88 61.38 32.83
CA ASP A 150 -29.57 60.33 33.55
C ASP A 150 -31.06 60.28 33.19
N THR A 151 -31.55 59.11 32.79
CA THR A 151 -32.96 58.83 32.54
C THR A 151 -33.59 58.11 33.73
N ASP A 152 -34.88 58.35 34.02
CA ASP A 152 -35.59 57.65 35.12
C ASP A 152 -36.61 56.61 34.61
N THR A 153 -37.07 56.73 33.35
CA THR A 153 -38.26 56.02 32.82
C THR A 153 -38.16 55.75 31.30
N GLU A 154 -38.86 54.72 30.80
CA GLU A 154 -38.96 54.43 29.35
C GLU A 154 -39.92 55.43 28.71
N GLU A 155 -39.42 56.60 28.34
CA GLU A 155 -40.22 57.70 27.79
C GLU A 155 -39.55 58.35 26.57
N ASP A 156 -40.36 59.08 25.82
CA ASP A 156 -39.98 59.80 24.61
C ASP A 156 -39.35 61.16 24.95
N TYR A 157 -38.09 61.35 24.53
CA TYR A 157 -37.36 62.60 24.69
C TYR A 157 -37.22 63.36 23.36
N ALA A 158 -37.30 64.69 23.44
CA ALA A 158 -36.88 65.60 22.39
C ALA A 158 -35.67 66.42 22.85
N PHE A 159 -34.78 66.71 21.91
CA PHE A 159 -33.53 67.44 22.13
C PHE A 159 -33.54 68.71 21.30
N GLU A 160 -33.12 69.82 21.91
CA GLU A 160 -33.18 71.15 21.31
C GLU A 160 -31.88 71.92 21.61
N LEU A 161 -31.07 72.12 20.57
CA LEU A 161 -29.84 72.90 20.59
C LEU A 161 -30.12 74.33 20.11
N ILE A 162 -30.09 75.29 21.04
CA ILE A 162 -30.46 76.68 20.82
C ILE A 162 -29.20 77.55 20.75
N PHE A 163 -28.77 77.87 19.54
CA PHE A 163 -27.62 78.74 19.29
C PHE A 163 -28.05 80.21 19.38
N ARG A 164 -27.42 80.97 20.27
CA ARG A 164 -27.69 82.40 20.48
C ARG A 164 -26.45 83.25 20.19
N ALA A 165 -26.56 84.11 19.18
CA ALA A 165 -25.63 85.20 18.91
C ALA A 165 -26.27 86.54 19.31
N ASN A 166 -25.46 87.45 19.84
CA ASN A 166 -25.88 88.80 20.22
C ASN A 166 -25.02 89.83 19.47
N THR A 167 -25.07 89.77 18.13
CA THR A 167 -24.11 90.40 17.22
C THR A 167 -24.80 91.04 16.01
N ASP A 168 -24.24 92.14 15.50
CA ASP A 168 -24.78 92.88 14.35
C ASP A 168 -24.27 92.39 12.98
N LEU A 169 -23.26 91.50 12.94
CA LEU A 169 -22.55 91.06 11.73
C LEU A 169 -22.10 89.58 11.78
N ALA A 170 -21.67 89.08 10.62
CA ALA A 170 -21.60 87.66 10.27
C ALA A 170 -20.84 86.76 11.23
N SER A 171 -21.53 85.69 11.63
CA SER A 171 -20.99 84.56 12.37
C SER A 171 -21.74 83.31 11.94
N SER A 172 -21.04 82.21 11.68
CA SER A 172 -21.68 80.90 11.46
C SER A 172 -21.15 79.89 12.47
N ILE A 173 -22.00 78.94 12.84
CA ILE A 173 -21.58 77.75 13.59
C ILE A 173 -21.80 76.51 12.74
N LYS A 174 -20.78 75.67 12.69
CA LYS A 174 -20.83 74.34 12.10
C LYS A 174 -21.02 73.33 13.21
N VAL A 175 -21.89 72.36 13.00
CA VAL A 175 -22.17 71.25 13.91
C VAL A 175 -22.00 69.94 13.16
N ASP A 176 -21.34 68.98 13.78
CA ASP A 176 -20.97 67.70 13.19
C ASP A 176 -21.01 66.58 14.24
N ASN A 177 -20.95 65.32 13.82
CA ASN A 177 -20.67 64.16 14.67
C ASN A 177 -21.54 64.00 15.95
N LEU A 178 -22.82 64.39 15.91
CA LEU A 178 -23.74 64.25 17.04
C LEU A 178 -24.14 62.78 17.25
N LYS A 179 -23.79 62.23 18.42
CA LYS A 179 -24.00 60.82 18.79
C LYS A 179 -24.27 60.63 20.28
N VAL A 180 -24.95 59.54 20.61
CA VAL A 180 -25.03 59.02 21.99
C VAL A 180 -23.88 58.04 22.18
N LEU A 181 -22.95 58.38 23.06
CA LEU A 181 -21.96 57.46 23.60
C LEU A 181 -22.69 56.57 24.62
N GLY A 182 -22.96 55.32 24.26
CA GLY A 182 -23.51 54.35 25.19
C GLY A 182 -22.55 54.07 26.36
N PRO A 183 -23.03 53.49 27.47
CA PRO A 183 -22.14 52.95 28.51
C PRO A 183 -21.22 51.94 27.82
N GLU A 184 -19.90 52.20 27.82
CA GLU A 184 -18.89 51.56 26.94
C GLU A 184 -19.45 50.33 26.26
N THR A 185 -19.94 50.46 25.02
CA THR A 185 -20.32 49.28 24.23
C THR A 185 -19.05 48.48 24.13
N ALA A 186 -18.91 47.46 24.97
CA ALA A 186 -17.66 46.76 25.17
C ALA A 186 -17.31 46.19 23.80
N VAL A 187 -16.39 46.87 23.10
CA VAL A 187 -16.08 46.58 21.70
C VAL A 187 -15.61 45.16 21.73
N ASN A 188 -16.48 44.25 21.29
CA ASN A 188 -16.26 42.85 21.56
C ASN A 188 -14.94 42.52 20.87
N PRO A 189 -13.87 42.21 21.61
CA PRO A 189 -12.52 42.23 21.04
C PRO A 189 -12.35 41.13 19.98
N ASP A 190 -13.30 40.20 19.94
CA ASP A 190 -13.42 39.15 18.95
C ASP A 190 -14.05 39.64 17.63
N ARG A 191 -14.86 40.72 17.62
CA ARG A 191 -15.59 41.19 16.43
C ARG A 191 -14.66 41.53 15.28
N GLU A 192 -13.58 42.26 15.53
CA GLU A 192 -12.62 42.64 14.48
C GLU A 192 -11.85 41.42 13.95
N ALA A 193 -11.57 40.41 14.79
CA ALA A 193 -10.98 39.15 14.35
C ALA A 193 -11.94 38.32 13.48
N LEU A 194 -13.24 38.33 13.78
CA LEU A 194 -14.26 37.71 12.95
C LEU A 194 -14.47 38.47 11.62
N ILE A 195 -14.40 39.81 11.63
CA ILE A 195 -14.45 40.63 10.40
C ILE A 195 -13.22 40.41 9.53
N ALA A 196 -12.03 40.30 10.13
CA ALA A 196 -10.82 39.90 9.40
C ALA A 196 -11.01 38.54 8.71
N LEU A 197 -11.55 37.54 9.42
CA LEU A 197 -11.87 36.23 8.83
C LEU A 197 -12.89 36.33 7.69
N TYR A 198 -13.96 37.10 7.88
CA TYR A 198 -14.97 37.36 6.84
C TYR A 198 -14.34 37.94 5.57
N ASN A 199 -13.56 39.02 5.71
CA ASN A 199 -12.93 39.71 4.58
C ASN A 199 -11.85 38.86 3.90
N ALA A 200 -11.04 38.14 4.68
CA ALA A 200 -9.94 37.31 4.16
C ALA A 200 -10.40 36.05 3.44
N THR A 201 -11.63 35.56 3.71
CA THR A 201 -12.14 34.29 3.18
C THR A 201 -13.42 34.42 2.32
N ASP A 202 -13.61 35.59 1.70
CA ASP A 202 -14.69 35.92 0.75
C ASP A 202 -16.11 35.81 1.35
N GLY A 203 -16.32 36.47 2.49
CA GLY A 203 -17.54 36.46 3.30
C GLY A 203 -18.84 36.73 2.57
N ASP A 204 -18.83 37.59 1.55
CA ASP A 204 -20.00 37.93 0.74
C ASP A 204 -20.51 36.73 -0.09
N ASN A 205 -19.62 35.77 -0.40
CA ASN A 205 -19.90 34.59 -1.23
C ASN A 205 -20.04 33.28 -0.42
N TRP A 206 -20.05 33.35 0.92
CA TRP A 206 -20.34 32.19 1.76
C TRP A 206 -21.78 31.69 1.57
N THR A 207 -21.99 30.37 1.67
CA THR A 207 -23.33 29.75 1.62
C THR A 207 -24.29 30.32 2.67
N VAL A 208 -23.76 30.73 3.83
CA VAL A 208 -24.46 31.49 4.86
C VAL A 208 -23.50 32.55 5.39
N SER A 209 -23.61 33.74 4.81
CA SER A 209 -22.86 34.95 5.16
C SER A 209 -23.34 35.59 6.48
N TRP A 210 -22.64 36.62 6.95
CA TRP A 210 -22.92 37.38 8.18
C TRP A 210 -23.34 38.81 7.83
N ASP A 211 -24.37 39.34 8.50
CA ASP A 211 -24.63 40.79 8.47
C ASP A 211 -23.66 41.48 9.42
N LEU A 212 -22.64 42.15 8.86
CA LEU A 212 -21.60 42.82 9.64
C LEU A 212 -22.13 43.97 10.51
N ASN A 213 -23.35 44.46 10.26
CA ASN A 213 -24.01 45.49 11.07
C ASN A 213 -24.76 44.90 12.28
N ALA A 214 -25.02 43.59 12.28
CA ALA A 214 -25.69 42.91 13.38
C ALA A 214 -24.70 42.55 14.52
N ASP A 215 -25.24 42.34 15.72
CA ASP A 215 -24.46 41.86 16.86
C ASP A 215 -23.90 40.44 16.61
N ILE A 216 -22.64 40.19 17.01
CA ILE A 216 -21.96 38.93 16.70
C ILE A 216 -22.61 37.69 17.33
N SER A 217 -23.45 37.84 18.36
CA SER A 217 -24.26 36.74 18.91
C SER A 217 -25.32 36.22 17.93
N THR A 218 -25.66 37.00 16.91
CA THR A 218 -26.60 36.61 15.84
C THR A 218 -25.91 35.94 14.66
N TRP A 219 -24.58 36.04 14.56
CA TRP A 219 -23.82 35.55 13.42
C TRP A 219 -23.82 34.02 13.37
N ALA A 220 -24.29 33.47 12.26
CA ALA A 220 -24.46 32.04 12.10
C ALA A 220 -23.15 31.29 12.38
N GLY A 221 -23.14 30.38 13.34
CA GLY A 221 -21.96 29.58 13.73
C GLY A 221 -21.16 30.13 14.92
N ILE A 222 -21.50 31.31 15.44
CA ILE A 222 -20.93 31.86 16.66
C ILE A 222 -21.72 31.38 17.89
N ILE A 223 -21.00 31.02 18.96
CA ILE A 223 -21.58 30.88 20.32
C ILE A 223 -20.66 31.60 21.29
N LEU A 224 -21.23 32.51 22.08
CA LEU A 224 -20.50 33.28 23.09
C LEU A 224 -20.44 32.54 24.45
N ASN A 225 -19.47 32.91 25.28
CA ASN A 225 -19.41 32.55 26.70
C ASN A 225 -20.27 33.54 27.53
N THR A 226 -20.29 33.38 28.86
CA THR A 226 -21.04 34.27 29.78
C THR A 226 -20.48 35.70 29.89
N GLU A 227 -19.29 35.94 29.35
CA GLU A 227 -18.60 37.24 29.30
C GLU A 227 -18.77 37.92 27.92
N GLY A 228 -19.60 37.34 27.04
CA GLY A 228 -19.83 37.83 25.68
C GLY A 228 -18.72 37.49 24.67
N ARG A 229 -17.67 36.76 25.07
CA ARG A 229 -16.54 36.39 24.20
C ARG A 229 -16.82 35.13 23.39
N VAL A 230 -16.25 35.01 22.19
CA VAL A 230 -16.47 33.87 21.28
C VAL A 230 -15.88 32.59 21.85
N ARG A 231 -16.75 31.63 22.17
CA ARG A 231 -16.40 30.31 22.73
C ARG A 231 -16.42 29.22 21.66
N THR A 232 -17.22 29.38 20.61
CA THR A 232 -17.33 28.42 19.51
C THR A 232 -17.54 29.13 18.18
N LEU A 233 -16.82 28.68 17.15
CA LEU A 233 -16.87 29.19 15.77
C LEU A 233 -16.97 28.00 14.80
N VAL A 234 -18.13 27.81 14.17
CA VAL A 234 -18.39 26.67 13.25
C VAL A 234 -18.85 27.17 11.89
N LEU A 235 -17.92 27.13 10.91
CA LEU A 235 -18.09 27.54 9.51
C LEU A 235 -17.86 26.37 8.53
N ASP A 236 -18.00 25.12 8.97
CA ASP A 236 -17.85 23.95 8.10
C ASP A 236 -18.85 23.96 6.92
N SER A 237 -18.38 23.56 5.74
CA SER A 237 -19.17 23.44 4.49
C SER A 237 -19.85 24.74 4.02
N ARG A 238 -19.18 25.90 4.17
CA ARG A 238 -19.74 27.23 3.82
C ARG A 238 -19.13 27.91 2.59
N ASN A 239 -18.25 27.23 1.86
CA ASN A 239 -17.57 27.76 0.67
C ASN A 239 -16.64 28.96 0.98
N LEU A 240 -15.98 28.97 2.16
CA LEU A 240 -14.91 29.92 2.45
C LEU A 240 -13.76 29.73 1.44
N THR A 241 -13.25 30.81 0.86
CA THR A 241 -12.14 30.81 -0.11
C THR A 241 -11.14 31.92 0.22
N GLY A 242 -9.86 31.61 0.33
CA GLY A 242 -8.83 32.56 0.77
C GLY A 242 -8.05 32.04 1.98
N GLU A 243 -7.27 32.90 2.61
CA GLU A 243 -6.35 32.52 3.70
C GLU A 243 -6.97 32.77 5.07
N ILE A 244 -6.57 31.98 6.08
CA ILE A 244 -6.96 32.23 7.48
C ILE A 244 -6.11 33.40 8.00
N PRO A 245 -6.71 34.52 8.44
CA PRO A 245 -5.95 35.68 8.89
C PRO A 245 -5.36 35.47 10.30
N SER A 246 -4.21 36.12 10.56
CA SER A 246 -3.49 36.02 11.84
C SER A 246 -4.31 36.46 13.06
N GLU A 247 -5.25 37.37 12.83
CA GLU A 247 -6.20 37.94 13.78
C GLU A 247 -7.10 36.87 14.43
N ILE A 248 -7.21 35.67 13.83
CA ILE A 248 -7.91 34.52 14.45
C ILE A 248 -7.36 34.20 15.86
N GLY A 249 -6.07 34.47 16.11
CA GLY A 249 -5.43 34.30 17.41
C GLY A 249 -5.92 35.25 18.52
N ASN A 250 -6.70 36.29 18.18
CA ASN A 250 -7.28 37.21 19.15
C ASN A 250 -8.54 36.65 19.84
N LEU A 251 -9.12 35.56 19.32
CA LEU A 251 -10.28 34.87 19.88
C LEU A 251 -9.93 34.06 21.14
N THR A 252 -9.29 34.69 22.14
CA THR A 252 -8.62 34.02 23.27
C THR A 252 -9.51 33.13 24.17
N GLU A 253 -10.84 33.26 24.05
CA GLU A 253 -11.84 32.46 24.78
C GLU A 253 -12.36 31.24 23.99
N LEU A 254 -11.85 31.01 22.78
CA LEU A 254 -12.34 29.98 21.86
C LEU A 254 -12.00 28.57 22.37
N GLU A 255 -13.03 27.74 22.58
CA GLU A 255 -12.89 26.33 22.95
C GLU A 255 -12.99 25.39 21.74
N TRP A 256 -13.69 25.79 20.68
CA TRP A 256 -13.89 24.97 19.48
C TRP A 256 -13.97 25.85 18.23
N ILE A 257 -13.08 25.58 17.28
CA ILE A 257 -13.14 26.09 15.91
C ILE A 257 -13.32 24.95 14.90
N ASP A 258 -14.21 25.13 13.95
CA ASP A 258 -14.42 24.22 12.82
C ASP A 258 -14.58 25.01 11.51
N LEU A 259 -13.55 24.93 10.65
CA LEU A 259 -13.52 25.53 9.31
C LEU A 259 -13.44 24.43 8.22
N GLY A 260 -13.80 23.19 8.55
CA GLY A 260 -13.63 22.05 7.64
C GLY A 260 -14.52 22.07 6.39
N ARG A 261 -14.14 21.33 5.35
CA ARG A 261 -14.89 21.21 4.08
C ARG A 261 -15.14 22.56 3.39
N ASN A 262 -14.09 23.38 3.30
CA ASN A 262 -14.10 24.65 2.58
C ASN A 262 -12.98 24.65 1.51
N ASN A 263 -12.70 25.81 0.93
CA ASN A 263 -11.66 26.02 -0.08
C ASN A 263 -10.56 26.97 0.46
N LEU A 264 -10.23 26.86 1.76
CA LEU A 264 -9.20 27.70 2.39
C LEU A 264 -7.81 27.35 1.86
N THR A 265 -7.02 28.37 1.57
CA THR A 265 -5.66 28.31 1.02
C THR A 265 -4.65 28.93 2.00
N GLY A 266 -3.37 28.97 1.64
CA GLY A 266 -2.32 29.56 2.46
C GLY A 266 -1.87 28.63 3.58
N GLU A 267 -1.06 29.16 4.49
CA GLU A 267 -0.53 28.39 5.63
C GLU A 267 -1.48 28.42 6.84
N ILE A 268 -1.29 27.50 7.79
CA ILE A 268 -1.97 27.57 9.08
C ILE A 268 -1.29 28.67 9.91
N PRO A 269 -1.99 29.73 10.38
CA PRO A 269 -1.36 30.80 11.15
C PRO A 269 -0.74 30.32 12.46
N GLU A 270 0.50 30.71 12.73
CA GLU A 270 1.19 30.48 14.02
C GLU A 270 0.37 31.03 15.21
N GLN A 271 -0.42 32.09 14.98
CA GLN A 271 -1.27 32.73 15.98
C GLN A 271 -2.39 31.82 16.51
N PHE A 272 -2.67 30.66 15.89
CA PHE A 272 -3.49 29.63 16.52
C PHE A 272 -2.95 29.20 17.89
N GLY A 273 -1.62 29.26 18.11
CA GLY A 273 -0.99 28.98 19.40
C GLY A 273 -1.39 29.93 20.55
N ASN A 274 -2.03 31.06 20.26
CA ASN A 274 -2.54 32.00 21.27
C ASN A 274 -3.87 31.54 21.89
N LEU A 275 -4.56 30.56 21.28
CA LEU A 275 -5.90 30.13 21.67
C LEU A 275 -5.86 29.12 22.83
N LEU A 276 -5.28 29.50 23.97
CA LEU A 276 -4.93 28.57 25.06
C LEU A 276 -6.12 27.80 25.68
N LYS A 277 -7.37 28.22 25.43
CA LYS A 277 -8.61 27.53 25.84
C LYS A 277 -9.14 26.51 24.81
N LEU A 278 -8.51 26.42 23.63
CA LEU A 278 -8.97 25.60 22.52
C LEU A 278 -8.85 24.10 22.83
N LYS A 279 -9.97 23.40 22.70
CA LYS A 279 -10.12 21.95 22.85
C LYS A 279 -10.27 21.25 21.51
N ARG A 280 -10.77 21.94 20.48
CA ARG A 280 -11.05 21.35 19.17
C ARG A 280 -10.65 22.29 18.04
N LEU A 281 -9.74 21.82 17.20
CA LEU A 281 -9.30 22.47 15.96
C LEU A 281 -9.60 21.54 14.78
N ASN A 282 -10.58 21.91 13.95
CA ASN A 282 -10.90 21.18 12.72
C ASN A 282 -10.73 22.09 11.49
N LEU A 283 -9.72 21.79 10.66
CA LEU A 283 -9.42 22.45 9.39
C LEU A 283 -9.47 21.46 8.21
N ARG A 284 -10.05 20.27 8.40
CA ARG A 284 -10.00 19.17 7.42
C ARG A 284 -10.67 19.50 6.09
N THR A 285 -10.21 18.89 5.00
CA THR A 285 -10.81 19.03 3.66
C THR A 285 -10.81 20.51 3.23
N ASN A 286 -9.61 21.04 3.05
CA ASN A 286 -9.30 22.38 2.54
C ASN A 286 -8.10 22.28 1.56
N GLN A 287 -7.48 23.40 1.22
CA GLN A 287 -6.32 23.49 0.32
C GLN A 287 -5.10 24.11 1.04
N LEU A 288 -5.01 23.95 2.37
CA LEU A 288 -3.97 24.55 3.21
C LEU A 288 -2.59 23.97 2.87
N THR A 289 -1.57 24.82 2.82
CA THR A 289 -0.19 24.52 2.45
C THR A 289 0.80 24.82 3.58
N GLY A 290 2.09 24.64 3.34
CA GLY A 290 3.13 24.95 4.32
C GLY A 290 3.23 23.90 5.43
N ASN A 291 4.03 24.20 6.45
CA ASN A 291 4.28 23.28 7.54
C ASN A 291 3.18 23.35 8.62
N VAL A 292 3.07 22.31 9.44
CA VAL A 292 2.31 22.38 10.69
C VAL A 292 3.07 23.33 11.65
N PRO A 293 2.45 24.39 12.20
CA PRO A 293 3.16 25.34 13.07
C PRO A 293 3.56 24.71 14.42
N SER A 294 4.75 25.05 14.91
CA SER A 294 5.24 24.64 16.24
C SER A 294 4.37 25.18 17.37
N GLU A 295 3.75 26.34 17.15
CA GLU A 295 2.98 27.12 18.12
C GLU A 295 1.67 26.42 18.50
N LEU A 296 1.19 25.48 17.66
CA LEU A 296 0.10 24.58 18.03
C LEU A 296 0.43 23.76 19.28
N GLY A 297 1.73 23.49 19.55
CA GLY A 297 2.20 22.84 20.77
C GLY A 297 1.87 23.59 22.07
N ASN A 298 1.56 24.89 22.00
CA ASN A 298 1.14 25.67 23.18
C ASN A 298 -0.27 25.30 23.68
N LEU A 299 -1.07 24.61 22.85
CA LEU A 299 -2.48 24.32 23.09
C LEU A 299 -2.68 23.10 24.01
N SER A 300 -2.15 23.17 25.23
CA SER A 300 -2.20 22.07 26.22
C SER A 300 -3.59 21.53 26.56
N ASN A 301 -4.66 22.30 26.29
CA ASN A 301 -6.07 21.88 26.46
C ASN A 301 -6.67 21.18 25.21
N LEU A 302 -5.93 21.07 24.11
CA LEU A 302 -6.43 20.53 22.85
C LEU A 302 -6.72 19.03 22.96
N GLU A 303 -7.97 18.63 22.72
CA GLU A 303 -8.47 17.24 22.73
C GLU A 303 -8.52 16.66 21.32
N ILE A 304 -8.83 17.48 20.31
CA ILE A 304 -9.05 17.05 18.92
C ILE A 304 -8.34 17.99 17.94
N LEU A 305 -7.48 17.44 17.09
CA LEU A 305 -6.78 18.11 16.01
C LEU A 305 -7.02 17.37 14.67
N LEU A 306 -7.80 17.98 13.77
CA LEU A 306 -8.13 17.42 12.46
C LEU A 306 -7.61 18.35 11.35
N LEU A 307 -6.52 17.93 10.68
CA LEU A 307 -5.88 18.64 9.57
C LEU A 307 -5.90 17.82 8.27
N ASN A 308 -6.64 16.72 8.25
CA ASN A 308 -6.68 15.77 7.15
C ASN A 308 -7.24 16.35 5.84
N SER A 309 -6.78 15.83 4.70
CA SER A 309 -7.18 16.23 3.34
C SER A 309 -6.87 17.72 3.10
N ASN A 310 -5.57 18.02 3.11
CA ASN A 310 -4.96 19.31 2.81
C ASN A 310 -3.66 19.09 2.02
N ASN A 311 -2.88 20.15 1.77
CA ASN A 311 -1.60 20.12 1.07
C ASN A 311 -0.43 20.44 2.01
N LEU A 312 -0.52 20.08 3.29
CA LEU A 312 0.51 20.38 4.30
C LEU A 312 1.80 19.59 4.04
N THR A 313 2.94 20.25 4.23
CA THR A 313 4.29 19.73 3.94
C THR A 313 5.16 19.68 5.19
N GLY A 314 6.40 19.19 5.04
CA GLY A 314 7.41 19.23 6.10
C GLY A 314 7.22 18.15 7.16
N GLU A 315 8.02 18.23 8.23
CA GLU A 315 7.98 17.28 9.34
C GLU A 315 6.95 17.71 10.41
N LEU A 316 6.48 16.76 11.22
CA LEU A 316 5.66 17.07 12.40
C LEU A 316 6.53 17.72 13.50
N PRO A 317 6.25 18.96 13.94
CA PRO A 317 7.13 19.67 14.87
C PRO A 317 7.11 19.05 16.28
N ILE A 318 8.27 19.06 16.93
CA ILE A 318 8.50 18.41 18.24
C ILE A 318 7.60 18.96 19.36
N ASP A 319 7.20 20.21 19.24
CA ASP A 319 6.35 20.93 20.19
C ASP A 319 4.93 20.35 20.30
N LEU A 320 4.45 19.59 19.31
CA LEU A 320 3.20 18.83 19.43
C LEU A 320 3.26 17.78 20.55
N GLY A 321 4.45 17.39 21.01
CA GLY A 321 4.64 16.55 22.20
C GLY A 321 4.14 17.19 23.51
N ASN A 322 3.85 18.50 23.52
CA ASN A 322 3.30 19.21 24.67
C ASN A 322 1.77 19.11 24.79
N LEU A 323 1.08 18.54 23.79
CA LEU A 323 -0.38 18.42 23.73
C LEU A 323 -0.95 17.33 24.66
N SER A 324 -0.70 17.45 25.97
CA SER A 324 -1.00 16.40 26.96
C SER A 324 -2.46 15.97 27.07
N SER A 325 -3.42 16.80 26.61
CA SER A 325 -4.86 16.50 26.61
C SER A 325 -5.36 15.80 25.33
N ILE A 326 -4.50 15.60 24.32
CA ILE A 326 -4.92 15.21 22.97
C ILE A 326 -5.43 13.77 22.91
N GLN A 327 -6.62 13.59 22.33
CA GLN A 327 -7.32 12.31 22.21
C GLN A 327 -7.44 11.86 20.74
N GLN A 328 -7.47 12.81 19.80
CA GLN A 328 -7.57 12.54 18.37
C GLN A 328 -6.64 13.45 17.57
N MET A 329 -5.77 12.83 16.77
CA MET A 329 -4.89 13.47 15.79
C MET A 329 -5.12 12.85 14.42
N ASP A 330 -5.55 13.66 13.45
CA ASP A 330 -5.79 13.20 12.07
C ASP A 330 -5.11 14.13 11.06
N PHE A 331 -4.07 13.61 10.42
CA PHE A 331 -3.28 14.26 9.36
C PHE A 331 -3.42 13.52 8.01
N THR A 332 -4.42 12.65 7.88
CA THR A 332 -4.66 11.79 6.70
C THR A 332 -4.67 12.58 5.40
N LEU A 333 -4.05 12.08 4.32
CA LEU A 333 -4.02 12.70 2.98
C LEU A 333 -3.46 14.13 3.02
N ASN A 334 -2.15 14.22 3.23
CA ASN A 334 -1.32 15.44 3.15
C ASN A 334 0.00 15.11 2.43
N GLN A 335 1.00 16.00 2.49
CA GLN A 335 2.34 15.83 1.90
C GLN A 335 3.42 15.86 3.00
N LEU A 336 3.09 15.43 4.23
CA LEU A 336 4.03 15.43 5.36
C LEU A 336 5.18 14.45 5.13
N SER A 337 6.37 14.86 5.51
CA SER A 337 7.65 14.16 5.26
C SER A 337 8.42 13.92 6.57
N GLY A 338 9.64 13.37 6.46
CA GLY A 338 10.47 13.03 7.62
C GLY A 338 10.07 11.69 8.24
N SER A 339 10.46 11.44 9.49
CA SER A 339 10.09 10.25 10.22
C SER A 339 8.89 10.47 11.14
N ILE A 340 8.23 9.38 11.56
CA ILE A 340 7.24 9.45 12.63
C ILE A 340 7.98 9.83 13.93
N PRO A 341 7.65 10.95 14.60
CA PRO A 341 8.45 11.39 15.75
C PRO A 341 8.19 10.57 17.02
N VAL A 342 9.26 10.28 17.77
CA VAL A 342 9.21 9.57 19.06
C VAL A 342 8.34 10.25 20.11
N PHE A 343 8.17 11.57 20.05
CA PHE A 343 7.38 12.34 21.03
C PHE A 343 5.90 11.94 21.03
N LEU A 344 5.38 11.38 19.93
CA LEU A 344 4.00 10.93 19.85
C LEU A 344 3.68 9.87 20.91
N GLY A 345 4.67 9.07 21.32
CA GLY A 345 4.53 8.10 22.41
C GLY A 345 4.30 8.70 23.81
N ASN A 346 4.53 10.01 24.00
CA ASN A 346 4.24 10.69 25.27
C ASN A 346 2.77 11.11 25.40
N LEU A 347 2.02 11.14 24.29
CA LEU A 347 0.65 11.64 24.20
C LEU A 347 -0.36 10.57 24.66
N THR A 348 -0.18 10.04 25.87
CA THR A 348 -0.89 8.86 26.42
C THR A 348 -2.43 8.98 26.50
N SER A 349 -2.99 10.18 26.33
CA SER A 349 -4.41 10.43 26.16
C SER A 349 -4.96 10.06 24.76
N LEU A 350 -4.09 9.80 23.78
CA LEU A 350 -4.50 9.47 22.41
C LEU A 350 -5.35 8.20 22.35
N THR A 351 -6.47 8.33 21.63
CA THR A 351 -7.37 7.24 21.26
C THR A 351 -7.41 7.02 19.75
N TYR A 352 -7.07 8.03 18.95
CA TYR A 352 -7.03 7.95 17.49
C TYR A 352 -5.81 8.70 16.95
N LEU A 353 -4.97 8.02 16.17
CA LEU A 353 -3.84 8.59 15.44
C LEU A 353 -3.90 8.11 13.99
N SER A 354 -4.11 9.03 13.06
CA SER A 354 -3.99 8.76 11.62
C SER A 354 -2.99 9.69 10.94
N LEU A 355 -2.02 9.07 10.27
CA LEU A 355 -1.02 9.70 9.41
C LEU A 355 -1.11 9.16 7.96
N TYR A 356 -2.21 8.46 7.62
CA TYR A 356 -2.37 7.74 6.36
C TYR A 356 -2.23 8.64 5.12
N GLY A 357 -1.56 8.16 4.06
CA GLY A 357 -1.49 8.92 2.81
C GLY A 357 -0.64 10.18 2.94
N ASN A 358 0.62 10.01 3.31
CA ASN A 358 1.63 11.06 3.42
C ASN A 358 2.95 10.57 2.77
N GLN A 359 4.04 11.32 2.94
CA GLN A 359 5.38 11.01 2.45
C GLN A 359 6.33 10.62 3.60
N LEU A 360 5.79 10.07 4.71
CA LEU A 360 6.58 9.71 5.89
C LEU A 360 7.52 8.53 5.60
N THR A 361 8.69 8.54 6.23
CA THR A 361 9.81 7.62 6.01
C THR A 361 10.36 7.07 7.33
N GLY A 362 11.35 6.18 7.25
CA GLY A 362 11.97 5.60 8.43
C GLY A 362 11.08 4.58 9.13
N ILE A 363 11.44 4.25 10.39
CA ILE A 363 10.77 3.19 11.16
C ILE A 363 9.57 3.70 11.96
N ILE A 364 8.69 2.78 12.34
CA ILE A 364 7.68 3.03 13.39
C ILE A 364 8.41 3.10 14.75
N PRO A 365 8.26 4.17 15.55
CA PRO A 365 8.86 4.25 16.88
C PRO A 365 8.23 3.25 17.86
N GLN A 366 9.06 2.55 18.64
CA GLN A 366 8.61 1.69 19.73
C GLN A 366 7.80 2.45 20.79
N GLU A 367 8.06 3.75 20.95
CA GLU A 367 7.42 4.65 21.91
C GLU A 367 5.92 4.78 21.67
N LEU A 368 5.42 4.53 20.44
CA LEU A 368 3.98 4.46 20.18
C LEU A 368 3.29 3.33 20.97
N GLY A 369 4.03 2.30 21.41
CA GLY A 369 3.52 1.26 22.31
C GLY A 369 3.17 1.75 23.73
N ASN A 370 3.55 2.98 24.09
CA ASN A 370 3.13 3.62 25.35
C ASN A 370 1.68 4.13 25.30
N LEU A 371 1.06 4.21 24.12
CA LEU A 371 -0.27 4.77 23.91
C LEU A 371 -1.39 3.78 24.26
N THR A 372 -1.43 3.31 25.51
CA THR A 372 -2.30 2.21 25.97
C THR A 372 -3.80 2.46 25.83
N ASN A 373 -4.24 3.70 25.61
CA ASN A 373 -5.63 4.07 25.32
C ASN A 373 -5.98 4.09 23.81
N LEU A 374 -5.00 3.82 22.93
CA LEU A 374 -5.13 3.94 21.49
C LEU A 374 -6.06 2.87 20.92
N LYS A 375 -6.99 3.30 20.06
CA LYS A 375 -8.01 2.47 19.39
C LYS A 375 -7.76 2.39 17.89
N ASN A 376 -7.22 3.43 17.27
CA ASN A 376 -6.93 3.45 15.85
C ASN A 376 -5.49 3.93 15.63
N LEU A 377 -4.67 3.07 15.02
CA LEU A 377 -3.33 3.39 14.54
C LEU A 377 -3.30 3.19 13.02
N VAL A 378 -3.34 4.29 12.28
CA VAL A 378 -3.53 4.28 10.83
C VAL A 378 -2.37 5.02 10.16
N LEU A 379 -1.37 4.26 9.69
CA LEU A 379 -0.11 4.75 9.14
C LEU A 379 0.09 4.38 7.66
N GLY A 380 -0.81 3.61 7.07
CA GLY A 380 -0.72 3.12 5.69
C GLY A 380 -0.56 4.22 4.61
N ASN A 381 -0.18 3.82 3.40
CA ASN A 381 0.10 4.68 2.27
C ASN A 381 1.16 5.74 2.60
N ASN A 382 2.33 5.26 3.03
CA ASN A 382 3.52 6.03 3.39
C ASN A 382 4.78 5.21 3.03
N ASN A 383 5.96 5.84 3.03
CA ASN A 383 7.25 5.20 2.72
C ASN A 383 7.95 4.62 3.98
N LEU A 384 7.18 4.16 4.97
CA LEU A 384 7.69 3.59 6.22
C LEU A 384 8.42 2.26 5.97
N THR A 385 9.48 2.00 6.73
CA THR A 385 10.39 0.85 6.60
C THR A 385 10.60 0.14 7.94
N GLY A 386 11.28 -1.02 7.90
CA GLY A 386 11.56 -1.81 9.11
C GLY A 386 10.34 -2.57 9.62
N GLU A 387 10.44 -3.13 10.82
CA GLU A 387 9.40 -4.00 11.39
C GLU A 387 8.39 -3.23 12.24
N ILE A 388 7.23 -3.84 12.50
CA ILE A 388 6.27 -3.35 13.50
C ILE A 388 6.85 -3.61 14.89
N PRO A 389 7.11 -2.59 15.74
CA PRO A 389 7.74 -2.78 17.04
C PRO A 389 6.88 -3.69 17.95
N PRO A 390 7.48 -4.66 18.67
CA PRO A 390 6.73 -5.57 19.53
C PRO A 390 5.81 -4.89 20.55
N GLN A 391 6.16 -3.68 20.98
CA GLN A 391 5.39 -2.86 21.91
C GLN A 391 4.01 -2.45 21.35
N ILE A 392 3.81 -2.41 20.03
CA ILE A 392 2.51 -2.16 19.40
C ILE A 392 1.50 -3.27 19.74
N TYR A 393 1.96 -4.52 19.88
CA TYR A 393 1.08 -5.65 20.23
C TYR A 393 0.62 -5.62 21.71
N ASN A 394 1.14 -4.70 22.52
CA ASN A 394 0.65 -4.46 23.89
C ASN A 394 -0.52 -3.45 23.95
N LEU A 395 -0.90 -2.83 22.82
CA LEU A 395 -1.98 -1.85 22.75
C LEU A 395 -3.37 -2.52 22.79
N THR A 396 -3.71 -3.16 23.90
CA THR A 396 -4.91 -4.03 24.02
C THR A 396 -6.27 -3.35 23.80
N GLU A 397 -6.33 -2.00 23.73
CA GLU A 397 -7.53 -1.23 23.34
C GLU A 397 -7.72 -1.08 21.82
N LEU A 398 -6.76 -1.52 21.00
CA LEU A 398 -6.76 -1.30 19.55
C LEU A 398 -7.95 -1.98 18.85
N LEU A 399 -8.61 -1.21 17.99
CA LEU A 399 -9.72 -1.59 17.10
C LEU A 399 -9.28 -1.63 15.63
N GLU A 400 -8.30 -0.82 15.23
CA GLU A 400 -7.69 -0.83 13.89
C GLU A 400 -6.17 -0.70 13.95
N LEU A 401 -5.49 -1.65 13.30
CA LEU A 401 -4.07 -1.61 12.95
C LEU A 401 -3.97 -1.57 11.43
N ASN A 402 -3.55 -0.43 10.88
CA ASN A 402 -3.54 -0.20 9.44
C ASN A 402 -2.20 0.35 8.95
N MET A 403 -1.42 -0.54 8.36
CA MET A 403 -0.09 -0.32 7.77
C MET A 403 -0.11 -0.55 6.24
N PHE A 404 -1.29 -0.65 5.64
CA PHE A 404 -1.49 -0.98 4.22
C PHE A 404 -0.66 -0.09 3.31
N SER A 405 -0.02 -0.65 2.27
CA SER A 405 0.76 0.13 1.29
C SER A 405 1.93 0.89 1.92
N THR A 406 2.87 0.16 2.50
CA THR A 406 4.14 0.66 3.08
C THR A 406 5.29 -0.29 2.80
N ASN A 407 6.54 0.10 3.07
CA ASN A 407 7.72 -0.77 2.90
C ASN A 407 8.10 -1.52 4.19
N ILE A 408 7.12 -1.77 5.07
CA ILE A 408 7.31 -2.48 6.34
C ILE A 408 7.64 -3.95 6.08
N THR A 409 8.60 -4.47 6.84
CA THR A 409 9.15 -5.83 6.77
C THR A 409 8.84 -6.63 8.04
N GLY A 410 9.37 -7.84 8.14
CA GLY A 410 9.27 -8.68 9.34
C GLY A 410 8.03 -9.58 9.35
N LEU A 411 7.83 -10.27 10.46
CA LEU A 411 6.81 -11.29 10.64
C LEU A 411 5.58 -10.75 11.37
N ILE A 412 4.46 -11.48 11.34
CA ILE A 412 3.38 -11.32 12.32
C ILE A 412 3.70 -12.25 13.50
N PRO A 413 4.07 -11.74 14.69
CA PRO A 413 4.43 -12.58 15.82
C PRO A 413 3.18 -13.05 16.60
N PRO A 414 3.26 -14.12 17.41
CA PRO A 414 2.15 -14.64 18.23
C PRO A 414 1.46 -13.58 19.10
N GLU A 415 2.20 -12.56 19.56
CA GLU A 415 1.71 -11.43 20.34
C GLU A 415 0.57 -10.65 19.65
N ILE A 416 0.38 -10.79 18.32
CA ILE A 416 -0.80 -10.26 17.63
C ILE A 416 -2.11 -10.68 18.33
N GLY A 417 -2.16 -11.89 18.89
CA GLY A 417 -3.32 -12.43 19.62
C GLY A 417 -3.68 -11.67 20.90
N ASN A 418 -2.81 -10.80 21.41
CA ASN A 418 -3.10 -9.93 22.56
C ASN A 418 -4.11 -8.82 22.20
N LEU A 419 -4.20 -8.43 20.93
CA LEU A 419 -5.07 -7.36 20.43
C LEU A 419 -6.54 -7.80 20.31
N THR A 420 -7.08 -8.47 21.33
CA THR A 420 -8.39 -9.15 21.31
C THR A 420 -9.60 -8.28 20.94
N LYS A 421 -9.47 -6.94 20.97
CA LYS A 421 -10.49 -5.98 20.54
C LYS A 421 -10.43 -5.60 19.05
N LEU A 422 -9.41 -6.04 18.32
CA LEU A 422 -9.14 -5.64 16.95
C LEU A 422 -10.28 -6.01 16.00
N VAL A 423 -10.71 -5.05 15.20
CA VAL A 423 -11.80 -5.15 14.22
C VAL A 423 -11.24 -5.13 12.79
N PHE A 424 -10.17 -4.37 12.55
CA PHE A 424 -9.51 -4.24 11.26
C PHE A 424 -8.00 -4.50 11.39
N LEU A 425 -7.48 -5.49 10.67
CA LEU A 425 -6.04 -5.75 10.53
C LEU A 425 -5.66 -5.65 9.06
N ARG A 426 -4.94 -4.59 8.71
CA ARG A 426 -4.62 -4.21 7.33
C ARG A 426 -3.12 -4.04 7.15
N LEU A 427 -2.47 -5.10 6.69
CA LEU A 427 -1.01 -5.19 6.48
C LEU A 427 -0.66 -5.53 5.02
N GLY A 428 -1.63 -5.58 4.10
CA GLY A 428 -1.38 -5.86 2.68
C GLY A 428 -0.65 -4.73 1.94
N ASN A 429 -0.08 -5.05 0.78
CA ASN A 429 0.84 -4.21 0.01
C ASN A 429 2.04 -3.77 0.86
N THR A 430 2.73 -4.75 1.45
CA THR A 430 3.92 -4.56 2.32
C THR A 430 5.00 -5.60 2.01
N GLN A 431 6.18 -5.45 2.62
CA GLN A 431 7.28 -6.42 2.52
C GLN A 431 7.30 -7.40 3.71
N MET A 432 6.20 -7.50 4.46
CA MET A 432 6.04 -8.46 5.56
C MET A 432 5.98 -9.90 5.03
N SER A 433 6.47 -10.85 5.82
CA SER A 433 6.70 -12.23 5.39
C SER A 433 6.42 -13.28 6.47
N GLY A 434 6.63 -14.56 6.12
CA GLY A 434 6.42 -15.72 7.00
C GLY A 434 4.95 -16.12 7.13
N SER A 435 4.67 -17.00 8.08
CA SER A 435 3.33 -17.57 8.28
C SER A 435 2.43 -16.71 9.16
N ILE A 436 1.12 -16.87 8.96
CA ILE A 436 0.11 -16.35 9.89
C ILE A 436 0.18 -17.21 11.17
N PRO A 437 0.44 -16.64 12.35
CA PRO A 437 0.50 -17.41 13.60
C PRO A 437 -0.90 -17.90 14.01
N PRO A 438 -1.03 -19.09 14.63
CA PRO A 438 -2.31 -19.61 15.15
C PRO A 438 -3.04 -18.64 16.08
N GLU A 439 -2.29 -17.83 16.84
CA GLU A 439 -2.78 -16.80 17.74
C GLU A 439 -3.64 -15.72 17.06
N ILE A 440 -3.62 -15.63 15.71
CA ILE A 440 -4.58 -14.83 14.95
C ILE A 440 -6.03 -15.17 15.33
N GLY A 441 -6.33 -16.43 15.66
CA GLY A 441 -7.66 -16.88 16.07
C GLY A 441 -8.17 -16.29 17.39
N ASN A 442 -7.31 -15.64 18.18
CA ASN A 442 -7.71 -14.93 19.39
C ASN A 442 -8.42 -13.60 19.09
N LEU A 443 -8.30 -13.09 17.84
CA LEU A 443 -8.91 -11.83 17.39
C LEU A 443 -10.42 -11.97 17.09
N THR A 444 -11.20 -12.49 18.04
CA THR A 444 -12.63 -12.82 17.86
C THR A 444 -13.55 -11.63 17.49
N GLN A 445 -13.04 -10.40 17.51
CA GLN A 445 -13.77 -9.20 17.07
C GLN A 445 -13.50 -8.81 15.60
N LEU A 446 -12.54 -9.47 14.94
CA LEU A 446 -12.04 -9.11 13.62
C LEU A 446 -13.13 -9.25 12.54
N LYS A 447 -13.20 -8.24 11.67
CA LYS A 447 -14.12 -8.14 10.52
C LYS A 447 -13.40 -8.10 9.17
N ASP A 448 -12.17 -7.60 9.15
CA ASP A 448 -11.38 -7.41 7.94
C ASP A 448 -9.94 -7.86 8.24
N LEU A 449 -9.52 -8.94 7.60
CA LEU A 449 -8.15 -9.43 7.61
C LEU A 449 -7.59 -9.28 6.19
N ALA A 450 -6.70 -8.31 6.02
CA ALA A 450 -6.15 -7.94 4.73
C ALA A 450 -4.61 -7.99 4.75
N LEU A 451 -4.07 -9.06 4.19
CA LEU A 451 -2.63 -9.37 4.10
C LEU A 451 -2.16 -9.57 2.64
N PHE A 452 -2.98 -9.15 1.67
CA PHE A 452 -2.75 -9.35 0.23
C PHE A 452 -1.54 -8.57 -0.32
N SER A 453 -0.93 -9.04 -1.41
CA SER A 453 0.23 -8.41 -2.08
C SER A 453 1.40 -8.19 -1.12
N SER A 454 1.85 -9.26 -0.47
CA SER A 454 2.96 -9.27 0.47
C SER A 454 3.81 -10.53 0.28
N ASN A 455 4.77 -10.78 1.18
CA ASN A 455 5.70 -11.92 1.09
C ASN A 455 5.33 -13.03 2.10
N PHE A 456 4.06 -13.14 2.51
CA PHE A 456 3.61 -14.17 3.47
C PHE A 456 3.63 -15.56 2.85
N SER A 457 3.86 -16.58 3.67
CA SER A 457 4.09 -17.97 3.23
C SER A 457 3.58 -19.00 4.24
N GLY A 458 3.73 -20.29 3.92
CA GLY A 458 3.29 -21.38 4.80
C GLY A 458 1.76 -21.59 4.81
N PRO A 459 1.25 -22.49 5.67
CA PRO A 459 -0.15 -22.86 5.67
C PRO A 459 -1.05 -21.85 6.37
N LEU A 460 -2.32 -21.81 5.95
CA LEU A 460 -3.38 -21.11 6.67
C LEU A 460 -3.71 -21.86 7.98
N PRO A 461 -3.55 -21.24 9.17
CA PRO A 461 -3.81 -21.92 10.43
C PRO A 461 -5.30 -22.25 10.61
N GLN A 462 -5.61 -23.39 11.23
CA GLN A 462 -6.98 -23.84 11.47
C GLN A 462 -7.76 -22.85 12.36
N GLU A 463 -7.03 -22.12 13.21
CA GLU A 463 -7.51 -21.10 14.13
C GLU A 463 -8.14 -19.88 13.44
N ILE A 464 -7.92 -19.67 12.13
CA ILE A 464 -8.69 -18.68 11.33
C ILE A 464 -10.20 -18.92 11.47
N GLY A 465 -10.64 -20.18 11.61
CA GLY A 465 -12.05 -20.54 11.84
C GLY A 465 -12.65 -20.06 13.18
N ASN A 466 -11.85 -19.49 14.08
CA ASN A 466 -12.34 -18.86 15.32
C ASN A 466 -12.82 -17.42 15.11
N LEU A 467 -12.51 -16.81 13.96
CA LEU A 467 -12.81 -15.42 13.61
C LEU A 467 -14.28 -15.23 13.18
N ILE A 468 -15.25 -15.72 13.94
CA ILE A 468 -16.67 -15.84 13.55
C ILE A 468 -17.38 -14.51 13.17
N LYS A 469 -16.73 -13.36 13.34
CA LYS A 469 -17.20 -12.03 12.91
C LYS A 469 -16.58 -11.54 11.60
N LEU A 470 -15.68 -12.32 10.99
CA LEU A 470 -14.94 -11.94 9.79
C LEU A 470 -15.91 -11.76 8.62
N GLU A 471 -15.86 -10.60 7.99
CA GLU A 471 -16.66 -10.26 6.80
C GLU A 471 -15.79 -10.30 5.54
N ASN A 472 -14.48 -10.03 5.64
CA ASN A 472 -13.54 -10.08 4.51
C ASN A 472 -12.22 -10.77 4.92
N LEU A 473 -11.79 -11.75 4.11
CA LEU A 473 -10.49 -12.42 4.21
C LEU A 473 -9.75 -12.23 2.88
N ARG A 474 -8.71 -11.39 2.86
CA ARG A 474 -7.99 -11.00 1.64
C ARG A 474 -6.50 -11.29 1.77
N LEU A 475 -6.07 -12.38 1.15
CA LEU A 475 -4.72 -12.96 1.21
C LEU A 475 -4.11 -13.14 -0.19
N ASP A 476 -4.73 -12.60 -1.24
CA ASP A 476 -4.28 -12.66 -2.64
C ASP A 476 -2.82 -12.24 -2.81
N ASN A 477 -2.13 -12.73 -3.85
CA ASN A 477 -0.75 -12.36 -4.20
C ASN A 477 0.22 -12.54 -3.01
N ASN A 478 0.40 -13.79 -2.58
CA ASN A 478 1.35 -14.19 -1.54
C ASN A 478 1.97 -15.55 -1.92
N SER A 479 2.68 -16.20 -1.00
CA SER A 479 3.25 -17.55 -1.16
C SER A 479 2.67 -18.55 -0.16
N PHE A 480 1.40 -18.40 0.23
CA PHE A 480 0.73 -19.36 1.13
C PHE A 480 0.67 -20.76 0.50
N THR A 481 0.88 -21.80 1.30
CA THR A 481 0.99 -23.20 0.86
C THR A 481 -0.02 -24.09 1.59
N GLY A 482 -0.11 -25.37 1.19
CA GLY A 482 -0.96 -26.35 1.86
C GLY A 482 -2.46 -26.11 1.64
N SER A 483 -3.31 -26.82 2.37
CA SER A 483 -4.75 -26.83 2.13
C SER A 483 -5.52 -25.71 2.84
N ILE A 484 -6.62 -25.29 2.21
CA ILE A 484 -7.64 -24.44 2.85
C ILE A 484 -8.24 -25.25 4.01
N PRO A 485 -8.12 -24.80 5.28
CA PRO A 485 -8.59 -25.57 6.42
C PRO A 485 -10.12 -25.62 6.46
N SER A 486 -10.70 -26.78 6.78
CA SER A 486 -12.17 -26.98 6.85
C SER A 486 -12.85 -26.06 7.88
N SER A 487 -12.11 -25.60 8.88
CA SER A 487 -12.57 -24.60 9.86
C SER A 487 -12.95 -23.26 9.23
N ILE A 488 -12.56 -22.96 7.99
CA ILE A 488 -13.02 -21.78 7.25
C ILE A 488 -14.55 -21.75 7.16
N GLY A 489 -15.21 -22.91 7.11
CA GLY A 489 -16.68 -23.03 7.09
C GLY A 489 -17.39 -22.57 8.38
N ASN A 490 -16.65 -22.24 9.44
CA ASN A 490 -17.22 -21.61 10.65
C ASN A 490 -17.53 -20.12 10.44
N LEU A 491 -16.94 -19.48 9.42
CA LEU A 491 -16.97 -18.04 9.19
C LEU A 491 -18.27 -17.58 8.50
N THR A 492 -19.42 -17.93 9.07
CA THR A 492 -20.75 -17.76 8.43
C THR A 492 -21.17 -16.33 8.08
N LEU A 493 -20.44 -15.29 8.55
CA LEU A 493 -20.63 -13.88 8.18
C LEU A 493 -19.71 -13.39 7.05
N LEU A 494 -18.82 -14.25 6.55
CA LEU A 494 -17.84 -13.93 5.52
C LEU A 494 -18.53 -13.64 4.19
N LYS A 495 -18.17 -12.51 3.57
CA LYS A 495 -18.69 -12.02 2.28
C LYS A 495 -17.66 -12.13 1.17
N GLU A 496 -16.38 -12.04 1.52
CA GLU A 496 -15.28 -12.12 0.56
C GLU A 496 -14.17 -13.05 1.04
N ILE A 497 -13.76 -13.97 0.16
CA ILE A 497 -12.52 -14.75 0.25
C ILE A 497 -11.67 -14.41 -0.98
N GLY A 498 -10.51 -13.79 -0.75
CA GLY A 498 -9.46 -13.58 -1.73
C GLY A 498 -8.24 -14.42 -1.40
N LEU A 499 -7.94 -15.42 -2.24
CA LEU A 499 -6.83 -16.37 -2.11
C LEU A 499 -6.02 -16.51 -3.41
N ARG A 500 -6.21 -15.61 -4.39
CA ARG A 500 -5.59 -15.74 -5.72
C ARG A 500 -4.07 -15.65 -5.68
N GLU A 501 -3.40 -16.16 -6.72
CA GLU A 501 -1.95 -16.05 -6.91
C GLU A 501 -1.18 -16.47 -5.64
N ASN A 502 -1.33 -17.75 -5.30
CA ASN A 502 -0.72 -18.40 -4.13
C ASN A 502 -0.34 -19.85 -4.48
N ASN A 503 0.28 -20.57 -3.54
CA ASN A 503 0.69 -21.97 -3.70
C ASN A 503 -0.21 -22.93 -2.90
N LEU A 504 -1.48 -22.58 -2.68
CA LEU A 504 -2.42 -23.42 -1.92
C LEU A 504 -2.73 -24.70 -2.70
N SER A 505 -2.81 -25.84 -2.00
CA SER A 505 -2.94 -27.17 -2.60
C SER A 505 -3.96 -28.05 -1.86
N GLY A 506 -4.08 -29.32 -2.23
CA GLY A 506 -5.13 -30.20 -1.72
C GLY A 506 -6.52 -29.80 -2.23
N SER A 507 -7.59 -30.30 -1.60
CA SER A 507 -8.96 -30.10 -2.08
C SER A 507 -9.74 -29.02 -1.34
N LEU A 508 -10.75 -28.45 -2.02
CA LEU A 508 -11.67 -27.49 -1.41
C LEU A 508 -12.55 -28.22 -0.36
N PRO A 509 -12.56 -27.79 0.92
CA PRO A 509 -13.26 -28.51 1.98
C PRO A 509 -14.78 -28.47 1.80
N TYR A 510 -15.47 -29.55 2.18
CA TYR A 510 -16.93 -29.65 2.08
C TYR A 510 -17.64 -28.56 2.90
N GLU A 511 -17.06 -28.17 4.02
CA GLU A 511 -17.54 -27.13 4.94
C GLU A 511 -17.62 -25.73 4.29
N ILE A 512 -17.03 -25.50 3.11
CA ILE A 512 -17.17 -24.23 2.37
C ILE A 512 -18.63 -23.87 2.14
N GLY A 513 -19.51 -24.87 1.94
CA GLY A 513 -20.95 -24.66 1.74
C GLY A 513 -21.70 -24.11 2.96
N ASN A 514 -21.07 -23.97 4.12
CA ASN A 514 -21.65 -23.29 5.28
C ASN A 514 -21.65 -21.76 5.13
N LEU A 515 -20.86 -21.21 4.20
CA LEU A 515 -20.65 -19.78 4.01
C LEU A 515 -21.78 -19.12 3.21
N THR A 516 -23.01 -19.24 3.71
CA THR A 516 -24.23 -18.78 3.02
C THR A 516 -24.29 -17.26 2.78
N SER A 517 -23.47 -16.47 3.51
CA SER A 517 -23.29 -15.02 3.34
C SER A 517 -22.25 -14.63 2.28
N LEU A 518 -21.49 -15.59 1.73
CA LEU A 518 -20.38 -15.32 0.82
C LEU A 518 -20.88 -14.74 -0.51
N GLU A 519 -20.35 -13.59 -0.91
CA GLU A 519 -20.68 -12.89 -2.16
C GLU A 519 -19.58 -13.08 -3.22
N ASN A 520 -18.31 -13.09 -2.80
CA ASN A 520 -17.15 -13.21 -3.68
C ASN A 520 -16.19 -14.31 -3.20
N PHE A 521 -15.78 -15.20 -4.11
CA PHE A 521 -14.73 -16.18 -3.84
C PHE A 521 -13.73 -16.24 -5.01
N TYR A 522 -12.52 -15.75 -4.74
CA TYR A 522 -11.42 -15.71 -5.67
C TYR A 522 -10.31 -16.69 -5.26
N LEU A 523 -10.05 -17.69 -6.11
CA LEU A 523 -9.11 -18.79 -5.90
C LEU A 523 -8.18 -19.03 -7.11
N THR A 524 -8.23 -18.14 -8.10
CA THR A 524 -7.37 -18.11 -9.30
C THR A 524 -5.90 -18.43 -9.02
N ASN A 525 -5.27 -19.18 -9.92
CA ASN A 525 -3.81 -19.42 -9.94
C ASN A 525 -3.30 -19.95 -8.59
N ASN A 526 -3.66 -21.19 -8.31
CA ASN A 526 -3.22 -22.00 -7.16
C ASN A 526 -3.04 -23.47 -7.61
N GLN A 527 -2.77 -24.38 -6.68
CA GLN A 527 -2.57 -25.81 -6.92
C GLN A 527 -3.72 -26.65 -6.33
N ILE A 528 -4.93 -26.07 -6.21
CA ILE A 528 -6.10 -26.73 -5.62
C ILE A 528 -6.57 -27.84 -6.55
N SER A 529 -6.78 -29.04 -6.00
CA SER A 529 -7.01 -30.28 -6.74
C SER A 529 -8.23 -31.06 -6.25
N GLY A 530 -8.62 -32.08 -7.01
CA GLY A 530 -9.80 -32.90 -6.71
C GLY A 530 -11.11 -32.21 -7.12
N SER A 531 -12.25 -32.79 -6.74
CA SER A 531 -13.55 -32.32 -7.21
C SER A 531 -14.08 -31.09 -6.49
N ILE A 532 -14.75 -30.22 -7.24
CA ILE A 532 -15.61 -29.17 -6.67
C ILE A 532 -16.70 -29.87 -5.84
N PRO A 533 -16.82 -29.61 -4.52
CA PRO A 533 -17.77 -30.31 -3.66
C PRO A 533 -19.21 -29.85 -3.94
N ALA A 534 -20.17 -30.77 -3.91
CA ALA A 534 -21.60 -30.48 -4.11
C ALA A 534 -22.15 -29.42 -3.13
N SER A 535 -21.55 -29.28 -1.94
CA SER A 535 -21.88 -28.24 -0.97
C SER A 535 -21.63 -26.82 -1.47
N ILE A 536 -20.89 -26.61 -2.57
CA ILE A 536 -20.75 -25.31 -3.23
C ILE A 536 -22.12 -24.71 -3.57
N GLY A 537 -23.12 -25.55 -3.89
CA GLY A 537 -24.49 -25.13 -4.20
C GLY A 537 -25.27 -24.51 -3.04
N ASN A 538 -24.72 -24.55 -1.82
CA ASN A 538 -25.33 -23.93 -0.62
C ASN A 538 -24.96 -22.46 -0.46
N LEU A 539 -24.02 -21.91 -1.26
CA LEU A 539 -23.56 -20.52 -1.19
C LEU A 539 -24.61 -19.52 -1.71
N SER A 540 -25.76 -19.43 -1.04
CA SER A 540 -26.96 -18.74 -1.54
C SER A 540 -26.81 -17.26 -1.90
N SER A 541 -25.76 -16.58 -1.42
CA SER A 541 -25.48 -15.16 -1.67
C SER A 541 -24.39 -14.89 -2.71
N ILE A 542 -23.79 -15.95 -3.28
CA ILE A 542 -22.61 -15.83 -4.13
C ILE A 542 -22.94 -15.16 -5.46
N LYS A 543 -22.05 -14.25 -5.87
CA LYS A 543 -22.09 -13.49 -7.13
C LYS A 543 -20.91 -13.82 -8.02
N THR A 544 -19.74 -14.08 -7.44
CA THR A 544 -18.52 -14.38 -8.20
C THR A 544 -17.78 -15.62 -7.68
N LEU A 545 -17.45 -16.53 -8.61
CA LEU A 545 -16.56 -17.67 -8.39
C LEU A 545 -15.45 -17.65 -9.45
N TRP A 546 -14.21 -17.37 -9.05
CA TRP A 546 -13.03 -17.39 -9.93
C TRP A 546 -12.06 -18.47 -9.48
N PHE A 547 -12.15 -19.66 -10.07
CA PHE A 547 -11.35 -20.84 -9.73
C PHE A 547 -10.34 -21.22 -10.84
N HIS A 548 -10.14 -20.35 -11.84
CA HIS A 548 -9.31 -20.68 -13.00
C HIS A 548 -7.81 -20.82 -12.67
N GLY A 549 -7.09 -21.65 -13.44
CA GLY A 549 -5.66 -21.90 -13.17
C GLY A 549 -5.48 -22.69 -11.88
N ASN A 550 -6.10 -23.87 -11.81
CA ASN A 550 -5.99 -24.82 -10.70
C ASN A 550 -5.97 -26.25 -11.27
N ASN A 551 -5.98 -27.26 -10.41
CA ASN A 551 -6.03 -28.68 -10.74
C ASN A 551 -7.40 -29.31 -10.38
N PHE A 552 -8.49 -28.54 -10.38
CA PHE A 552 -9.82 -29.07 -10.08
C PHE A 552 -10.20 -30.14 -11.12
N SER A 553 -10.60 -31.31 -10.64
CA SER A 553 -10.85 -32.50 -11.47
C SER A 553 -12.24 -33.12 -11.22
N GLY A 554 -12.58 -34.16 -11.97
CA GLY A 554 -13.95 -34.72 -11.93
C GLY A 554 -14.99 -33.79 -12.57
N SER A 555 -16.28 -34.05 -12.34
CA SER A 555 -17.37 -33.29 -12.96
C SER A 555 -17.82 -32.08 -12.16
N ILE A 556 -18.27 -31.03 -12.85
CA ILE A 556 -19.01 -29.90 -12.25
C ILE A 556 -20.26 -30.46 -11.56
N PRO A 557 -20.48 -30.24 -10.24
CA PRO A 557 -21.63 -30.80 -9.55
C PRO A 557 -22.95 -30.13 -9.98
N PRO A 558 -24.06 -30.88 -10.17
CA PRO A 558 -25.37 -30.30 -10.54
C PRO A 558 -25.87 -29.23 -9.56
N GLU A 559 -25.47 -29.32 -8.28
CA GLU A 559 -25.82 -28.38 -7.21
C GLU A 559 -25.35 -26.94 -7.49
N VAL A 560 -24.38 -26.71 -8.39
CA VAL A 560 -24.01 -25.35 -8.87
C VAL A 560 -25.24 -24.61 -9.43
N GLY A 561 -26.22 -25.34 -9.99
CA GLY A 561 -27.49 -24.78 -10.44
C GLY A 561 -28.32 -24.09 -9.35
N ASN A 562 -28.08 -24.38 -8.07
CA ASN A 562 -28.78 -23.72 -6.95
C ASN A 562 -28.30 -22.26 -6.72
N LEU A 563 -27.19 -21.86 -7.34
CA LEU A 563 -26.56 -20.54 -7.16
C LEU A 563 -27.26 -19.47 -8.01
N THR A 564 -28.53 -19.22 -7.70
CA THR A 564 -29.42 -18.33 -8.49
C THR A 564 -28.97 -16.87 -8.57
N GLN A 565 -28.13 -16.42 -7.62
CA GLN A 565 -27.53 -15.08 -7.57
C GLN A 565 -26.16 -14.98 -8.29
N LEU A 566 -25.57 -16.10 -8.72
CA LEU A 566 -24.23 -16.08 -9.32
C LEU A 566 -24.25 -15.34 -10.66
N GLU A 567 -23.36 -14.37 -10.82
CA GLU A 567 -23.20 -13.54 -12.01
C GLU A 567 -22.00 -14.00 -12.86
N LEU A 568 -20.90 -14.41 -12.21
CA LEU A 568 -19.65 -14.84 -12.86
C LEU A 568 -19.20 -16.22 -12.35
N LEU A 569 -19.10 -17.19 -13.27
CA LEU A 569 -18.54 -18.52 -13.03
C LEU A 569 -17.33 -18.74 -13.95
N ILE A 570 -16.12 -18.68 -13.40
CA ILE A 570 -14.87 -18.82 -14.17
C ILE A 570 -14.12 -20.06 -13.63
N LEU A 571 -14.19 -21.17 -14.38
CA LEU A 571 -13.58 -22.46 -14.07
C LEU A 571 -12.51 -22.89 -15.10
N SER A 572 -12.08 -21.97 -15.97
CA SER A 572 -11.14 -22.27 -17.05
C SER A 572 -9.75 -22.72 -16.56
N THR A 573 -8.98 -23.40 -17.40
CA THR A 573 -7.62 -23.88 -17.08
C THR A 573 -7.62 -24.74 -15.81
N ASN A 574 -8.26 -25.91 -15.92
CA ASN A 574 -8.42 -26.90 -14.86
C ASN A 574 -8.47 -28.32 -15.49
N GLU A 575 -8.65 -29.36 -14.66
CA GLU A 575 -8.74 -30.78 -15.06
C GLU A 575 -10.18 -31.29 -15.07
N LEU A 576 -11.19 -30.41 -15.21
CA LEU A 576 -12.61 -30.79 -15.12
C LEU A 576 -13.03 -31.68 -16.28
N THR A 577 -13.91 -32.63 -16.00
CA THR A 577 -14.39 -33.69 -16.90
C THR A 577 -15.92 -33.79 -16.86
N GLY A 578 -16.50 -34.76 -17.57
CA GLY A 578 -17.95 -34.94 -17.65
C GLY A 578 -18.63 -33.85 -18.47
N SER A 579 -19.93 -33.64 -18.29
CA SER A 579 -20.73 -32.68 -19.06
C SER A 579 -21.20 -31.50 -18.21
N ILE A 580 -21.56 -30.40 -18.89
CA ILE A 580 -22.12 -29.21 -18.26
C ILE A 580 -23.52 -29.56 -17.70
N PRO A 581 -23.78 -29.40 -16.38
CA PRO A 581 -25.06 -29.79 -15.79
C PRO A 581 -26.24 -28.97 -16.31
N SER A 582 -27.37 -29.64 -16.58
CA SER A 582 -28.61 -28.99 -17.05
C SER A 582 -29.21 -28.02 -16.02
N GLU A 583 -28.97 -28.30 -14.75
CA GLU A 583 -29.40 -27.58 -13.56
C GLU A 583 -28.88 -26.14 -13.52
N MET A 584 -27.78 -25.85 -14.24
CA MET A 584 -27.28 -24.49 -14.46
C MET A 584 -28.31 -23.54 -15.09
N SER A 585 -29.33 -24.06 -15.77
CA SER A 585 -30.46 -23.27 -16.28
C SER A 585 -31.26 -22.53 -15.20
N ASN A 586 -31.12 -22.90 -13.92
CA ASN A 586 -31.72 -22.21 -12.79
C ASN A 586 -30.95 -20.95 -12.36
N MET A 587 -29.73 -20.72 -12.87
CA MET A 587 -28.84 -19.63 -12.48
C MET A 587 -29.26 -18.30 -13.14
N SER A 588 -30.38 -17.72 -12.68
CA SER A 588 -31.05 -16.59 -13.33
C SER A 588 -30.22 -15.32 -13.50
N SER A 589 -29.22 -15.09 -12.66
CA SER A 589 -28.32 -13.93 -12.71
C SER A 589 -27.06 -14.14 -13.56
N LEU A 590 -26.80 -15.36 -14.05
CA LEU A 590 -25.53 -15.72 -14.67
C LEU A 590 -25.27 -14.91 -15.94
N SER A 591 -24.25 -14.07 -15.89
CA SER A 591 -23.79 -13.19 -16.99
C SER A 591 -22.62 -13.79 -17.75
N THR A 592 -21.70 -14.47 -17.05
CA THR A 592 -20.50 -15.07 -17.66
C THR A 592 -20.28 -16.47 -17.12
N ALA A 593 -20.11 -17.43 -18.02
CA ALA A 593 -19.63 -18.78 -17.70
C ALA A 593 -18.42 -19.09 -18.59
N ASP A 594 -17.30 -19.49 -17.99
CA ASP A 594 -16.10 -19.90 -18.74
C ASP A 594 -15.55 -21.22 -18.18
N PHE A 595 -15.44 -22.21 -19.06
CA PHE A 595 -14.97 -23.57 -18.83
C PHE A 595 -13.75 -23.91 -19.69
N SER A 596 -13.20 -22.94 -20.42
CA SER A 596 -12.13 -23.17 -21.41
C SER A 596 -10.89 -23.84 -20.82
N ASN A 597 -10.10 -24.56 -21.60
CA ASN A 597 -8.94 -25.34 -21.15
C ASN A 597 -9.31 -26.35 -20.04
N ASN A 598 -10.24 -27.25 -20.34
CA ASN A 598 -10.66 -28.37 -19.49
C ASN A 598 -10.96 -29.60 -20.36
N SER A 599 -11.24 -30.75 -19.73
CA SER A 599 -11.70 -31.98 -20.41
C SER A 599 -13.23 -32.15 -20.40
N ILE A 600 -14.00 -31.05 -20.42
CA ILE A 600 -15.47 -31.08 -20.50
C ILE A 600 -15.92 -31.70 -21.82
N THR A 601 -16.91 -32.60 -21.77
CA THR A 601 -17.44 -33.41 -22.89
C THR A 601 -18.95 -33.25 -23.04
N GLY A 602 -19.49 -33.75 -24.16
CA GLY A 602 -20.93 -33.69 -24.43
C GLY A 602 -21.40 -32.31 -24.91
N GLY A 603 -22.71 -32.19 -25.10
CA GLY A 603 -23.34 -30.98 -25.64
C GLY A 603 -23.63 -29.94 -24.55
N ILE A 604 -24.01 -28.74 -24.98
CA ILE A 604 -24.44 -27.68 -24.06
C ILE A 604 -25.95 -27.82 -23.83
N PRO A 605 -26.44 -27.95 -22.57
CA PRO A 605 -27.88 -28.02 -22.28
C PRO A 605 -28.67 -26.86 -22.89
N ALA A 606 -29.81 -27.17 -23.53
CA ALA A 606 -30.55 -26.20 -24.34
C ALA A 606 -31.16 -25.06 -23.52
N GLU A 607 -31.43 -25.32 -22.26
CA GLU A 607 -31.98 -24.39 -21.29
C GLU A 607 -30.96 -23.29 -20.93
N ILE A 608 -29.65 -23.56 -20.95
CA ILE A 608 -28.57 -22.58 -20.68
C ILE A 608 -28.53 -21.51 -21.78
N GLY A 609 -28.75 -21.88 -23.05
CA GLY A 609 -28.80 -20.94 -24.17
C GLY A 609 -29.86 -19.83 -23.99
N ASN A 610 -30.92 -20.13 -23.24
CA ASN A 610 -32.06 -19.24 -22.97
C ASN A 610 -31.91 -18.42 -21.67
N LEU A 611 -30.79 -18.51 -20.95
CA LEU A 611 -30.51 -17.64 -19.80
C LEU A 611 -30.52 -16.16 -20.24
N ALA A 612 -31.35 -15.37 -19.55
CA ALA A 612 -31.69 -14.01 -19.96
C ALA A 612 -30.59 -12.98 -19.67
N GLN A 613 -29.77 -13.21 -18.63
CA GLN A 613 -28.64 -12.35 -18.27
C GLN A 613 -27.32 -12.76 -18.90
N LEU A 614 -27.22 -13.97 -19.48
CA LEU A 614 -25.98 -14.50 -20.03
C LEU A 614 -25.50 -13.64 -21.20
N ARG A 615 -24.21 -13.25 -21.15
CA ARG A 615 -23.52 -12.40 -22.14
C ARG A 615 -22.25 -13.05 -22.66
N ALA A 616 -21.61 -13.91 -21.89
CA ALA A 616 -20.38 -14.59 -22.29
C ALA A 616 -20.45 -16.08 -21.89
N PHE A 617 -20.11 -16.95 -22.85
CA PHE A 617 -19.98 -18.39 -22.65
C PHE A 617 -18.69 -18.88 -23.31
N GLY A 618 -17.79 -19.47 -22.52
CA GLY A 618 -16.51 -20.02 -22.99
C GLY A 618 -16.38 -21.52 -22.72
N CYS A 619 -15.95 -22.27 -23.72
CA CYS A 619 -15.38 -23.62 -23.56
C CYS A 619 -14.37 -23.86 -24.70
N GLU A 620 -13.42 -22.94 -24.89
CA GLU A 620 -12.30 -23.13 -25.81
C GLU A 620 -11.39 -24.27 -25.32
N ASN A 621 -10.80 -25.06 -26.22
CA ASN A 621 -9.94 -26.20 -25.90
C ASN A 621 -10.60 -27.29 -25.03
N CYS A 622 -11.93 -27.26 -24.89
CA CYS A 622 -12.71 -28.33 -24.27
C CYS A 622 -12.79 -29.57 -25.19
N SER A 623 -13.54 -30.59 -24.78
CA SER A 623 -13.82 -31.81 -25.55
C SER A 623 -15.33 -31.94 -25.88
N LEU A 624 -16.05 -30.82 -26.04
CA LEU A 624 -17.48 -30.77 -26.35
C LEU A 624 -17.80 -31.54 -27.64
N SER A 625 -18.96 -32.21 -27.64
CA SER A 625 -19.47 -33.01 -28.76
C SER A 625 -20.99 -33.17 -28.65
N GLY A 626 -21.70 -33.22 -29.77
CA GLY A 626 -23.17 -33.20 -29.76
C GLY A 626 -23.76 -31.79 -29.65
N ASN A 627 -25.09 -31.74 -29.65
CA ASN A 627 -25.88 -30.54 -29.96
C ASN A 627 -25.49 -29.26 -29.20
N ILE A 628 -25.25 -28.18 -29.95
CA ILE A 628 -25.08 -26.81 -29.44
C ILE A 628 -26.40 -26.04 -29.60
N PRO A 629 -26.94 -25.43 -28.53
CA PRO A 629 -28.24 -24.81 -28.57
C PRO A 629 -28.20 -23.39 -29.13
N ILE A 630 -29.37 -22.90 -29.56
CA ILE A 630 -29.53 -21.50 -29.94
C ILE A 630 -29.45 -20.64 -28.66
N PHE A 631 -28.44 -19.76 -28.62
CA PHE A 631 -28.29 -18.77 -27.56
C PHE A 631 -29.24 -17.59 -27.81
N SER A 632 -30.50 -17.73 -27.40
CA SER A 632 -31.52 -16.69 -27.61
C SER A 632 -31.50 -15.65 -26.48
N SER A 633 -31.44 -14.36 -26.83
CA SER A 633 -31.59 -13.24 -25.87
C SER A 633 -31.85 -11.89 -26.54
N SER A 634 -32.37 -10.95 -25.75
CA SER A 634 -32.40 -9.52 -26.10
C SER A 634 -31.04 -8.83 -25.93
N LEU A 635 -30.15 -9.40 -25.11
CA LEU A 635 -28.78 -8.92 -24.90
C LEU A 635 -27.82 -9.54 -25.92
N SER A 636 -26.73 -8.83 -26.22
CA SER A 636 -25.64 -9.36 -27.02
C SER A 636 -24.88 -10.46 -26.26
N LYS A 637 -24.67 -11.60 -26.92
CA LYS A 637 -23.92 -12.75 -26.39
C LYS A 637 -22.62 -12.98 -27.18
N ASN A 638 -21.57 -13.39 -26.49
CA ASN A 638 -20.32 -13.89 -27.06
C ASN A 638 -20.17 -15.36 -26.65
N VAL A 639 -20.04 -16.26 -27.61
CA VAL A 639 -19.91 -17.71 -27.39
C VAL A 639 -18.64 -18.20 -28.06
N VAL A 640 -17.68 -18.69 -27.26
CA VAL A 640 -16.38 -19.21 -27.73
C VAL A 640 -16.32 -20.70 -27.43
N ILE A 641 -16.28 -21.51 -28.49
CA ILE A 641 -16.29 -22.98 -28.44
C ILE A 641 -15.29 -23.58 -29.45
N THR A 642 -14.17 -22.88 -29.66
CA THR A 642 -13.03 -23.30 -30.49
C THR A 642 -12.31 -24.53 -29.94
N ASN A 643 -11.65 -25.28 -30.81
CA ASN A 643 -10.79 -26.43 -30.51
C ASN A 643 -11.48 -27.56 -29.71
N ASN A 644 -12.77 -27.81 -30.00
CA ASN A 644 -13.58 -28.91 -29.47
C ASN A 644 -13.67 -30.08 -30.47
N ASN A 645 -14.48 -31.10 -30.15
CA ASN A 645 -14.74 -32.26 -31.01
C ASN A 645 -16.05 -32.07 -31.83
N LEU A 646 -16.46 -30.84 -32.11
CA LEU A 646 -17.77 -30.56 -32.74
C LEU A 646 -17.77 -30.85 -34.24
N ILE A 647 -18.75 -31.62 -34.69
CA ILE A 647 -18.94 -31.95 -36.11
C ILE A 647 -20.17 -31.24 -36.70
N PHE A 648 -20.34 -31.30 -38.04
CA PHE A 648 -21.46 -30.65 -38.73
C PHE A 648 -22.86 -31.06 -38.24
N ASN A 649 -23.02 -32.26 -37.66
CA ASN A 649 -24.28 -32.73 -37.10
C ASN A 649 -24.61 -32.12 -35.72
N ASP A 650 -23.62 -31.53 -35.05
CA ASP A 650 -23.77 -30.92 -33.72
C ASP A 650 -24.30 -29.48 -33.79
N LEU A 651 -24.41 -28.94 -35.02
CA LEU A 651 -24.62 -27.53 -35.32
C LEU A 651 -25.75 -27.34 -36.33
N ASP A 652 -26.79 -26.63 -35.93
CA ASP A 652 -27.79 -26.10 -36.84
C ASP A 652 -27.34 -24.71 -37.36
N ASN A 653 -27.54 -24.41 -38.64
CA ASN A 653 -27.21 -23.11 -39.23
C ASN A 653 -27.93 -21.94 -38.53
N SER A 654 -29.09 -22.19 -37.92
CA SER A 654 -29.83 -21.22 -37.10
C SER A 654 -29.16 -20.88 -35.76
N VAL A 655 -28.26 -21.73 -35.26
CA VAL A 655 -27.43 -21.45 -34.08
C VAL A 655 -26.36 -20.42 -34.43
N ILE A 656 -25.59 -20.68 -35.48
CA ILE A 656 -24.46 -19.83 -35.92
C ILE A 656 -24.94 -18.45 -36.38
N ASN A 657 -26.12 -18.38 -37.00
CA ASN A 657 -26.73 -17.11 -37.46
C ASN A 657 -27.70 -16.49 -36.44
N SER A 658 -27.62 -16.87 -35.15
CA SER A 658 -28.57 -16.35 -34.15
C SER A 658 -28.37 -14.85 -33.88
N ILE A 659 -29.50 -14.13 -33.86
CA ILE A 659 -29.51 -12.66 -33.73
C ILE A 659 -28.96 -12.25 -32.37
N ASN A 660 -28.09 -11.24 -32.36
CA ASN A 660 -27.37 -10.72 -31.19
C ASN A 660 -26.31 -11.67 -30.59
N THR A 661 -25.95 -12.79 -31.23
CA THR A 661 -24.88 -13.67 -30.74
C THR A 661 -23.69 -13.69 -31.69
N THR A 662 -22.50 -13.43 -31.15
CA THR A 662 -21.22 -13.64 -31.84
C THR A 662 -20.68 -15.02 -31.46
N PHE A 663 -20.55 -15.92 -32.43
CA PHE A 663 -19.93 -17.23 -32.25
C PHE A 663 -18.47 -17.24 -32.74
N SER A 664 -17.58 -17.81 -31.94
CA SER A 664 -16.27 -18.29 -32.36
C SER A 664 -16.25 -19.82 -32.28
N ILE A 665 -16.18 -20.47 -33.43
CA ILE A 665 -16.35 -21.93 -33.58
C ILE A 665 -15.27 -22.58 -34.46
N GLN A 666 -14.29 -21.82 -34.94
CA GLN A 666 -13.18 -22.35 -35.74
C GLN A 666 -11.85 -21.87 -35.14
N PRO A 667 -10.85 -22.74 -34.94
CA PRO A 667 -10.79 -24.15 -35.34
C PRO A 667 -11.70 -25.08 -34.51
N GLN A 668 -11.83 -26.31 -34.97
CA GLN A 668 -12.21 -27.49 -34.19
C GLN A 668 -11.05 -28.49 -34.26
N ARG A 669 -11.01 -29.49 -33.38
CA ARG A 669 -9.98 -30.55 -33.46
C ARG A 669 -10.14 -31.34 -34.75
N ASN A 670 -9.00 -31.79 -35.27
CA ASN A 670 -8.96 -32.63 -36.46
C ASN A 670 -9.68 -33.98 -36.22
N LEU A 671 -10.29 -34.48 -37.28
CA LEU A 671 -10.97 -35.76 -37.30
C LEU A 671 -9.98 -36.91 -37.51
N ASN A 672 -10.31 -38.06 -36.92
CA ASN A 672 -9.52 -39.30 -36.99
C ASN A 672 -8.13 -39.13 -36.34
N ASN A 673 -7.36 -40.22 -36.23
CA ASN A 673 -6.00 -40.16 -35.72
C ASN A 673 -5.02 -39.85 -36.86
N GLU A 674 -3.81 -39.44 -36.49
CA GLU A 674 -2.67 -39.54 -37.40
C GLU A 674 -2.41 -41.04 -37.68
N GLU A 675 -2.12 -41.35 -38.94
CA GLU A 675 -1.92 -42.71 -39.43
C GLU A 675 -0.65 -42.77 -40.31
N GLU A 676 0.03 -43.91 -40.32
CA GLU A 676 1.17 -44.20 -41.18
C GLU A 676 0.94 -45.57 -41.83
N ILE A 677 1.15 -45.65 -43.14
CA ILE A 677 0.79 -46.81 -43.97
C ILE A 677 1.98 -47.18 -44.87
N GLU A 678 2.56 -48.34 -44.60
CA GLU A 678 3.53 -49.01 -45.46
C GLU A 678 2.82 -49.86 -46.52
N LEU A 679 3.25 -49.78 -47.78
CA LEU A 679 2.69 -50.52 -48.92
C LEU A 679 3.79 -51.13 -49.79
N ASP A 680 3.57 -52.30 -50.39
CA ASP A 680 4.43 -52.81 -51.46
C ASP A 680 3.98 -52.26 -52.83
N LEU A 681 4.87 -52.26 -53.84
CA LEU A 681 4.49 -51.89 -55.21
C LEU A 681 3.33 -52.75 -55.73
N SER A 682 2.27 -52.08 -56.20
CA SER A 682 0.97 -52.63 -56.63
C SER A 682 -0.03 -52.99 -55.51
N ASP A 683 0.24 -52.68 -54.24
CA ASP A 683 -0.76 -52.85 -53.17
C ASP A 683 -1.97 -51.91 -53.33
N GLU A 684 -3.12 -52.33 -52.79
CA GLU A 684 -4.33 -51.52 -52.71
C GLU A 684 -4.48 -50.87 -51.33
N ALA A 685 -4.61 -49.54 -51.28
CA ALA A 685 -4.89 -48.79 -50.04
C ALA A 685 -6.15 -47.94 -50.19
N ASN A 686 -6.88 -47.73 -49.10
CA ASN A 686 -8.07 -46.89 -49.07
C ASN A 686 -8.02 -45.96 -47.86
N LEU A 687 -7.72 -44.69 -48.11
CA LEU A 687 -7.73 -43.64 -47.09
C LEU A 687 -9.18 -43.20 -46.86
N ALA A 688 -9.56 -42.93 -45.62
CA ALA A 688 -10.94 -42.57 -45.28
C ALA A 688 -11.01 -41.42 -44.26
N VAL A 689 -12.02 -40.57 -44.43
CA VAL A 689 -12.56 -39.74 -43.35
C VAL A 689 -13.73 -40.49 -42.72
N THR A 690 -13.60 -40.86 -41.44
CA THR A 690 -14.65 -41.59 -40.71
C THR A 690 -15.29 -40.73 -39.62
N GLY A 691 -16.53 -41.05 -39.23
CA GLY A 691 -17.30 -40.28 -38.23
C GLY A 691 -18.24 -39.22 -38.81
N LEU A 692 -18.21 -38.98 -40.12
CA LEU A 692 -19.12 -38.05 -40.82
C LEU A 692 -20.12 -38.81 -41.70
N SER A 693 -21.42 -38.50 -41.57
CA SER A 693 -22.51 -39.22 -42.24
C SER A 693 -23.52 -38.35 -43.01
N HIS A 694 -23.34 -37.02 -43.02
CA HIS A 694 -24.30 -36.10 -43.64
C HIS A 694 -24.11 -35.99 -45.16
N ALA A 695 -25.21 -36.09 -45.92
CA ALA A 695 -25.21 -36.04 -47.39
C ALA A 695 -24.81 -34.69 -48.02
N ASN A 696 -24.51 -33.67 -47.19
CA ASN A 696 -24.14 -32.32 -47.61
C ASN A 696 -22.66 -31.99 -47.36
N ASN A 697 -21.90 -32.97 -46.83
CA ASN A 697 -20.45 -32.89 -46.66
C ASN A 697 -19.77 -32.93 -48.03
N GLN A 698 -18.80 -32.04 -48.23
CA GLN A 698 -17.93 -31.98 -49.39
C GLN A 698 -16.49 -32.19 -48.91
N PHE A 699 -15.79 -33.13 -49.53
CA PHE A 699 -14.44 -33.53 -49.20
C PHE A 699 -13.49 -32.99 -50.27
N GLN A 700 -12.25 -32.70 -49.89
CA GLN A 700 -11.16 -32.39 -50.79
C GLN A 700 -9.88 -32.98 -50.20
N TRP A 701 -9.39 -34.06 -50.79
CA TRP A 701 -8.09 -34.62 -50.40
C TRP A 701 -6.96 -33.71 -50.85
N ARG A 702 -5.91 -33.65 -50.03
CA ARG A 702 -4.66 -32.97 -50.33
C ARG A 702 -3.50 -33.92 -50.11
N LYS A 703 -2.45 -33.73 -50.91
CA LYS A 703 -1.16 -34.37 -50.76
C LYS A 703 -0.10 -33.28 -50.61
N ASP A 704 0.73 -33.37 -49.58
CA ASP A 704 1.81 -32.43 -49.26
C ASP A 704 1.30 -30.96 -49.27
N GLY A 705 0.11 -30.76 -48.68
CA GLY A 705 -0.59 -29.48 -48.61
C GLY A 705 -1.31 -29.02 -49.89
N THR A 706 -1.16 -29.73 -51.01
CA THR A 706 -1.74 -29.38 -52.32
C THR A 706 -2.98 -30.20 -52.64
N ASN A 707 -4.07 -29.57 -53.10
CA ASN A 707 -5.30 -30.25 -53.48
C ASN A 707 -5.07 -31.28 -54.60
N LEU A 708 -5.50 -32.52 -54.38
CA LEU A 708 -5.58 -33.53 -55.43
C LEU A 708 -6.79 -33.22 -56.34
N PRO A 709 -6.60 -33.03 -57.67
CA PRO A 709 -7.71 -32.74 -58.59
C PRO A 709 -8.76 -33.86 -58.58
N ASP A 710 -10.03 -33.47 -58.60
CA ASP A 710 -11.21 -34.36 -58.68
C ASP A 710 -11.40 -35.37 -57.50
N GLU A 711 -10.46 -35.47 -56.56
CA GLU A 711 -10.54 -36.35 -55.38
C GLU A 711 -11.41 -35.77 -54.26
N THR A 712 -12.73 -35.76 -54.50
CA THR A 712 -13.75 -35.15 -53.62
C THR A 712 -14.64 -36.16 -52.87
N SER A 713 -14.18 -37.41 -52.74
CA SER A 713 -14.89 -38.48 -52.03
C SER A 713 -14.50 -38.55 -50.55
N ALA A 714 -15.36 -39.11 -49.70
CA ALA A 714 -15.05 -39.42 -48.29
C ALA A 714 -13.92 -40.47 -48.14
N THR A 715 -13.62 -41.19 -49.23
CA THR A 715 -12.51 -42.15 -49.33
C THR A 715 -11.66 -41.85 -50.55
N LEU A 716 -10.34 -41.81 -50.39
CA LEU A 716 -9.37 -41.80 -51.49
C LEU A 716 -8.85 -43.22 -51.69
N SER A 717 -8.96 -43.74 -52.92
CA SER A 717 -8.56 -45.11 -53.24
C SER A 717 -7.27 -45.10 -54.05
N ILE A 718 -6.28 -45.86 -53.59
CA ILE A 718 -5.02 -46.12 -54.28
C ILE A 718 -5.13 -47.57 -54.77
N PRO A 719 -5.50 -47.80 -56.04
CA PRO A 719 -5.83 -49.14 -56.55
C PRO A 719 -4.61 -49.97 -56.98
N SER A 720 -3.41 -49.41 -56.86
CA SER A 720 -2.12 -50.04 -57.15
C SER A 720 -1.03 -49.02 -56.78
N ALA A 721 -0.42 -49.17 -55.61
CA ALA A 721 0.59 -48.25 -55.10
C ALA A 721 1.81 -48.14 -56.04
N THR A 722 2.24 -46.90 -56.31
CA THR A 722 3.39 -46.53 -57.13
C THR A 722 4.24 -45.49 -56.42
N VAL A 723 5.53 -45.37 -56.78
CA VAL A 723 6.45 -44.41 -56.12
C VAL A 723 5.96 -42.95 -56.07
N THR A 724 5.05 -42.55 -56.96
CA THR A 724 4.42 -41.21 -56.93
C THR A 724 3.36 -41.03 -55.84
N ASP A 725 2.97 -42.10 -55.16
CA ASP A 725 1.99 -42.11 -54.06
C ASP A 725 2.63 -41.89 -52.68
N ILE A 726 3.96 -41.95 -52.54
CA ILE A 726 4.68 -41.60 -51.29
C ILE A 726 4.40 -40.13 -50.90
N GLY A 727 4.04 -39.86 -49.64
CA GLY A 727 3.85 -38.49 -49.13
C GLY A 727 2.79 -38.38 -48.03
N VAL A 728 2.47 -37.14 -47.63
CA VAL A 728 1.55 -36.85 -46.52
C VAL A 728 0.19 -36.40 -47.05
N TYR A 729 -0.85 -37.16 -46.71
CA TYR A 729 -2.22 -36.94 -47.14
C TYR A 729 -3.07 -36.34 -46.00
N ASP A 730 -3.94 -35.40 -46.33
CA ASP A 730 -5.02 -34.97 -45.45
C ASP A 730 -6.32 -34.73 -46.23
N CYS A 731 -7.40 -34.41 -45.51
CA CYS A 731 -8.66 -34.05 -46.14
C CYS A 731 -9.23 -32.79 -45.50
N VAL A 732 -9.62 -31.82 -46.35
CA VAL A 732 -10.43 -30.66 -45.94
C VAL A 732 -11.89 -31.02 -46.17
N ILE A 733 -12.73 -30.84 -45.15
CA ILE A 733 -14.16 -31.12 -45.21
C ILE A 733 -14.94 -29.84 -44.94
N THR A 734 -15.90 -29.55 -45.81
CA THR A 734 -16.86 -28.45 -45.66
C THR A 734 -18.29 -29.00 -45.72
N ASN A 735 -19.27 -28.26 -45.22
CA ASN A 735 -20.68 -28.64 -45.34
C ASN A 735 -21.52 -27.42 -45.72
N SER A 736 -22.24 -27.51 -46.83
CA SER A 736 -23.09 -26.42 -47.36
C SER A 736 -24.23 -26.00 -46.42
N SER A 737 -24.58 -26.83 -45.44
CA SER A 737 -25.57 -26.52 -44.40
C SER A 737 -24.97 -25.78 -43.21
N VAL A 738 -23.65 -25.81 -43.02
CA VAL A 738 -22.93 -25.16 -41.92
C VAL A 738 -21.71 -24.41 -42.50
N PRO A 739 -21.92 -23.39 -43.35
CA PRO A 739 -20.85 -22.78 -44.16
C PRO A 739 -19.82 -22.00 -43.34
N GLY A 740 -20.09 -21.72 -42.06
CA GLY A 740 -19.16 -21.07 -41.12
C GLY A 740 -18.20 -22.03 -40.40
N LEU A 741 -18.20 -23.33 -40.72
CA LEU A 741 -17.29 -24.32 -40.17
C LEU A 741 -16.55 -25.06 -41.28
N THR A 742 -15.23 -25.16 -41.16
CA THR A 742 -14.38 -26.09 -41.91
C THR A 742 -13.76 -27.09 -40.93
N LEU A 743 -13.83 -28.37 -41.27
CA LEU A 743 -13.18 -29.46 -40.53
C LEU A 743 -12.00 -30.00 -41.35
N TYR A 744 -11.02 -30.56 -40.65
CA TYR A 744 -9.84 -31.18 -41.24
C TYR A 744 -9.70 -32.60 -40.69
N ARG A 745 -9.17 -33.52 -41.50
CA ARG A 745 -8.66 -34.80 -41.02
C ARG A 745 -7.24 -34.60 -40.49
N ASN A 746 -6.83 -35.37 -39.48
CA ASN A 746 -5.40 -35.59 -39.21
C ASN A 746 -4.71 -36.25 -40.40
N THR A 747 -3.38 -36.17 -40.45
CA THR A 747 -2.58 -36.64 -41.58
C THR A 747 -2.54 -38.15 -41.69
N ILE A 748 -2.27 -38.64 -42.91
CA ILE A 748 -1.89 -40.02 -43.21
C ILE A 748 -0.59 -39.99 -44.00
N THR A 749 0.47 -40.60 -43.50
CA THR A 749 1.74 -40.76 -44.23
C THR A 749 1.70 -42.08 -45.01
N ILE A 750 2.11 -42.06 -46.28
CA ILE A 750 2.25 -43.26 -47.12
C ILE A 750 3.70 -43.44 -47.55
N ASN A 751 4.22 -44.65 -47.35
CA ASN A 751 5.56 -45.11 -47.69
C ASN A 751 5.45 -46.36 -48.59
N ILE A 752 6.44 -46.62 -49.46
CA ILE A 752 6.40 -47.74 -50.45
C ILE A 752 7.70 -48.54 -50.52
N ASN A 753 7.57 -49.87 -50.45
CA ASN A 753 8.66 -50.84 -50.52
C ASN A 753 8.94 -51.32 -51.97
N GLY A 754 10.21 -51.63 -52.25
CA GLY A 754 10.59 -52.56 -53.34
C GLY A 754 10.85 -51.99 -54.74
N VAL A 755 11.35 -50.76 -54.84
CA VAL A 755 11.68 -50.12 -56.12
C VAL A 755 13.05 -50.57 -56.64
N ASP A 756 13.07 -51.57 -57.53
CA ASP A 756 13.98 -51.75 -58.70
C ASP A 756 14.10 -53.24 -59.13
N GLY A 757 14.54 -53.52 -60.36
CA GLY A 757 14.67 -54.90 -60.85
C GLY A 757 15.48 -55.09 -62.13
N GLU A 758 16.56 -55.89 -62.04
CA GLU A 758 17.54 -56.08 -63.12
C GLU A 758 17.94 -57.56 -63.40
N ALA A 759 18.89 -57.74 -64.34
CA ALA A 759 19.46 -59.02 -64.80
C ALA A 759 20.59 -59.54 -63.86
N ASP A 760 21.28 -60.64 -64.18
CA ASP A 760 22.42 -61.24 -63.44
C ASP A 760 23.46 -61.69 -64.49
N ASP A 761 24.61 -61.01 -64.54
CA ASP A 761 25.59 -61.13 -65.63
C ASP A 761 26.73 -62.13 -65.33
N ASP A 762 27.15 -62.32 -64.08
CA ASP A 762 28.28 -63.22 -63.72
C ASP A 762 27.85 -64.58 -63.13
N ASN A 763 26.54 -64.76 -62.86
CA ASN A 763 25.89 -65.99 -62.41
C ASN A 763 26.35 -66.48 -61.04
N ASP A 764 26.62 -65.56 -60.11
CA ASP A 764 26.75 -65.87 -58.68
C ASP A 764 25.40 -66.09 -57.97
N GLY A 765 24.30 -65.58 -58.56
CA GLY A 765 22.93 -65.67 -58.05
C GLY A 765 22.31 -64.34 -57.58
N VAL A 766 23.03 -63.22 -57.67
CA VAL A 766 22.56 -61.87 -57.36
C VAL A 766 22.38 -61.07 -58.66
N LYS A 767 21.39 -60.19 -58.69
CA LYS A 767 21.06 -59.38 -59.87
C LYS A 767 21.89 -58.11 -59.92
N ASN A 768 22.40 -57.73 -61.08
CA ASN A 768 23.12 -56.50 -61.49
C ASN A 768 22.71 -55.19 -60.77
N SER A 769 21.44 -54.95 -60.44
CA SER A 769 21.00 -53.77 -59.65
C SER A 769 21.57 -53.77 -58.23
N ASN A 770 21.72 -54.98 -57.70
CA ASN A 770 22.14 -55.32 -56.35
C ASN A 770 23.51 -56.03 -56.38
N ASP A 771 24.10 -56.33 -57.53
CA ASP A 771 25.44 -56.90 -57.64
C ASP A 771 26.45 -55.75 -57.73
N PHE A 772 27.12 -55.51 -56.61
CA PHE A 772 28.17 -54.49 -56.49
C PHE A 772 29.55 -55.05 -56.86
N CYS A 773 29.66 -56.36 -57.15
CA CYS A 773 30.91 -57.06 -57.44
C CYS A 773 30.86 -57.89 -58.76
N PRO A 774 30.62 -57.26 -59.93
CA PRO A 774 30.24 -57.92 -61.21
C PRO A 774 31.35 -58.69 -61.94
N ASN A 775 32.28 -59.30 -61.20
CA ASN A 775 33.34 -60.19 -61.69
C ASN A 775 33.64 -61.32 -60.67
N THR A 776 32.65 -61.70 -59.86
CA THR A 776 32.80 -62.72 -58.83
C THR A 776 32.96 -64.11 -59.46
N SER A 777 33.87 -64.90 -58.90
CA SER A 777 34.24 -66.19 -59.49
C SER A 777 33.16 -67.26 -59.23
N THR A 778 32.57 -67.78 -60.31
CA THR A 778 31.42 -68.71 -60.27
C THR A 778 31.64 -69.89 -59.32
N GLY A 779 30.77 -70.01 -58.30
CA GLY A 779 30.78 -71.10 -57.31
C GLY A 779 31.27 -70.73 -55.91
N ASN A 780 31.59 -69.46 -55.66
CA ASN A 780 31.73 -68.91 -54.31
C ASN A 780 30.34 -68.68 -53.67
N ASN A 781 30.27 -68.65 -52.33
CA ASN A 781 29.09 -68.15 -51.64
C ASN A 781 29.21 -66.63 -51.52
N VAL A 782 28.22 -65.90 -52.02
CA VAL A 782 28.15 -64.43 -51.97
C VAL A 782 27.08 -63.98 -50.98
N ASN A 783 27.19 -62.73 -50.53
CA ASN A 783 26.12 -62.10 -49.74
C ASN A 783 24.99 -61.59 -50.65
N ALA A 784 24.02 -60.85 -50.10
CA ALA A 784 22.88 -60.34 -50.87
C ALA A 784 23.25 -59.31 -51.97
N ASN A 785 24.53 -58.89 -52.02
CA ASN A 785 25.06 -57.81 -52.84
C ASN A 785 26.06 -58.29 -53.94
N GLY A 786 26.12 -59.59 -54.23
CA GLY A 786 27.00 -60.18 -55.27
C GLY A 786 28.48 -60.30 -54.87
N CYS A 787 28.81 -59.92 -53.64
CA CYS A 787 30.18 -59.81 -53.17
C CYS A 787 30.59 -60.99 -52.28
N THR A 788 31.86 -61.38 -52.37
CA THR A 788 32.52 -62.18 -51.32
C THR A 788 33.06 -61.26 -50.22
N GLU A 789 33.28 -61.78 -49.01
CA GLU A 789 33.81 -61.04 -47.84
C GLU A 789 35.10 -60.25 -48.12
N SER A 790 35.90 -60.65 -49.12
CA SER A 790 37.15 -60.00 -49.51
C SER A 790 37.02 -59.04 -50.72
N GLN A 791 35.81 -58.66 -51.11
CA GLN A 791 35.51 -57.77 -52.23
C GLN A 791 34.57 -56.62 -51.84
N LEU A 792 34.15 -56.54 -50.58
CA LEU A 792 33.32 -55.47 -50.06
C LEU A 792 34.16 -54.21 -49.81
N ASP A 793 33.54 -53.07 -50.13
CA ASP A 793 34.00 -51.68 -49.99
C ASP A 793 32.68 -50.92 -49.83
N ASP A 794 32.17 -50.90 -48.59
CA ASP A 794 30.75 -50.63 -48.31
C ASP A 794 30.41 -49.12 -48.41
N ASP A 795 31.38 -48.23 -48.23
CA ASP A 795 31.22 -46.77 -48.36
C ASP A 795 31.77 -46.19 -49.68
N LYS A 796 32.56 -46.96 -50.44
CA LYS A 796 33.07 -46.65 -51.80
C LYS A 796 34.15 -45.58 -51.83
N ASP A 797 34.95 -45.50 -50.78
CA ASP A 797 36.10 -44.61 -50.71
C ASP A 797 37.33 -45.12 -51.51
N GLY A 798 37.35 -46.42 -51.84
CA GLY A 798 38.41 -47.10 -52.59
C GLY A 798 39.34 -48.01 -51.76
N VAL A 799 39.00 -48.28 -50.49
CA VAL A 799 39.69 -49.24 -49.60
C VAL A 799 38.73 -50.39 -49.27
N ASP A 800 39.19 -51.65 -49.41
CA ASP A 800 38.33 -52.80 -49.10
C ASP A 800 38.06 -52.93 -47.60
N ASN A 801 36.87 -53.42 -47.22
CA ASN A 801 36.40 -53.64 -45.85
C ASN A 801 37.36 -54.44 -44.94
N THR A 802 38.35 -55.15 -45.50
CA THR A 802 39.33 -55.90 -44.69
C THR A 802 40.56 -55.08 -44.32
N ASN A 803 40.70 -53.88 -44.91
CA ASN A 803 41.78 -52.91 -44.67
C ASN A 803 41.25 -51.49 -44.36
N ASP A 804 39.98 -51.21 -44.64
CA ASP A 804 39.24 -50.03 -44.22
C ASP A 804 38.88 -50.09 -42.73
N ILE A 805 38.96 -48.93 -42.07
CA ILE A 805 38.73 -48.72 -40.64
C ILE A 805 37.70 -47.60 -40.41
N CYS A 806 37.19 -46.95 -41.46
CA CYS A 806 36.28 -45.81 -41.39
C CYS A 806 35.08 -45.98 -42.36
N PRO A 807 34.26 -47.05 -42.21
CA PRO A 807 33.36 -47.60 -43.24
C PRO A 807 32.05 -46.80 -43.50
N ASN A 808 32.10 -45.47 -43.44
CA ASN A 808 30.99 -44.54 -43.69
C ASN A 808 31.51 -43.17 -44.18
N THR A 809 32.39 -43.18 -45.18
CA THR A 809 33.08 -42.00 -45.71
C THR A 809 32.15 -41.04 -46.47
N PRO A 810 32.13 -39.74 -46.12
CA PRO A 810 31.40 -38.73 -46.88
C PRO A 810 31.87 -38.66 -48.34
N SER A 811 30.93 -38.78 -49.28
CA SER A 811 31.25 -38.81 -50.71
C SER A 811 31.91 -37.51 -51.20
N ASP A 812 32.89 -37.66 -52.10
CA ASP A 812 33.72 -36.60 -52.70
C ASP A 812 34.85 -36.01 -51.80
N GLU A 813 35.22 -36.66 -50.69
CA GLU A 813 36.42 -36.33 -49.88
C GLU A 813 37.62 -37.27 -50.15
N ASP A 814 38.85 -36.75 -50.06
CA ASP A 814 40.09 -37.53 -50.23
C ASP A 814 40.42 -38.31 -48.93
N VAL A 815 40.49 -39.64 -48.99
CA VAL A 815 40.79 -40.52 -47.85
C VAL A 815 42.26 -40.88 -47.68
N ASN A 816 42.61 -41.31 -46.47
CA ASN A 816 43.95 -41.85 -46.16
C ASN A 816 44.04 -43.38 -46.43
N ALA A 817 45.22 -43.98 -46.21
CA ALA A 817 45.50 -45.38 -46.54
C ALA A 817 44.76 -46.45 -45.70
N TYR A 818 43.85 -46.03 -44.82
CA TYR A 818 42.99 -46.86 -43.97
C TYR A 818 41.51 -46.43 -44.03
N GLY A 819 41.16 -45.64 -45.05
CA GLY A 819 39.79 -45.29 -45.42
C GLY A 819 39.13 -44.10 -44.70
N CYS A 820 39.88 -43.27 -43.96
CA CYS A 820 39.28 -42.11 -43.26
C CYS A 820 39.56 -40.78 -43.97
N SER A 821 38.51 -39.99 -44.18
CA SER A 821 38.56 -38.57 -44.57
C SER A 821 38.95 -37.63 -43.41
N GLU A 822 39.23 -36.36 -43.70
CA GLU A 822 39.57 -35.36 -42.65
C GLU A 822 38.33 -34.95 -41.81
N SER A 823 37.11 -35.24 -42.28
CA SER A 823 35.84 -34.93 -41.59
C SER A 823 35.33 -36.03 -40.66
N GLN A 824 35.60 -37.32 -40.94
CA GLN A 824 35.24 -38.44 -40.05
C GLN A 824 36.07 -38.51 -38.77
N LEU A 825 37.22 -37.83 -38.72
CA LEU A 825 38.12 -37.84 -37.57
C LEU A 825 37.60 -36.99 -36.37
N SER A 826 36.29 -36.74 -36.26
CA SER A 826 35.72 -35.85 -35.23
C SER A 826 34.38 -36.21 -34.58
N ASP A 827 33.69 -37.29 -34.94
CA ASP A 827 32.42 -37.70 -34.28
C ASP A 827 32.43 -39.16 -33.78
N ASN A 828 33.43 -39.45 -32.94
CA ASN A 828 33.36 -40.21 -31.69
C ASN A 828 32.25 -41.31 -31.57
N ASP A 829 32.61 -42.56 -31.89
CA ASP A 829 32.32 -43.73 -31.04
C ASP A 829 33.68 -44.06 -30.39
N ASP A 830 33.85 -43.71 -29.12
CA ASP A 830 35.19 -43.62 -28.51
C ASP A 830 35.73 -44.99 -28.03
N ASP A 831 34.88 -46.02 -27.90
CA ASP A 831 35.27 -47.34 -27.33
C ASP A 831 35.04 -48.55 -28.24
N HIS A 832 34.25 -48.38 -29.30
CA HIS A 832 33.98 -49.35 -30.36
C HIS A 832 33.24 -50.60 -29.87
N ASP A 833 32.29 -50.45 -28.93
CA ASP A 833 31.41 -51.55 -28.48
C ASP A 833 30.23 -51.85 -29.42
N GLY A 834 29.92 -50.92 -30.34
CA GLY A 834 28.86 -51.01 -31.33
C GLY A 834 27.62 -50.14 -31.04
N VAL A 835 27.69 -49.22 -30.08
CA VAL A 835 26.64 -48.24 -29.79
C VAL A 835 27.19 -46.80 -29.95
N PRO A 836 26.58 -45.94 -30.79
CA PRO A 836 27.04 -44.57 -30.99
C PRO A 836 27.00 -43.70 -29.72
N ASN A 837 28.00 -42.83 -29.50
CA ASN A 837 28.16 -42.01 -28.28
C ASN A 837 26.93 -41.16 -27.90
N ASP A 838 26.02 -40.83 -28.83
CA ASP A 838 24.81 -40.04 -28.56
C ASP A 838 23.66 -40.87 -27.94
N ILE A 839 23.78 -42.20 -27.95
CA ILE A 839 22.86 -43.14 -27.29
C ILE A 839 23.57 -44.21 -26.42
N ASP A 840 24.90 -44.29 -26.45
CA ASP A 840 25.68 -45.08 -25.52
C ASP A 840 25.68 -44.47 -24.10
N VAL A 841 25.66 -45.35 -23.10
CA VAL A 841 25.64 -45.04 -21.66
C VAL A 841 26.93 -45.52 -20.98
N CYS A 842 27.80 -46.25 -21.67
CA CYS A 842 28.96 -46.93 -21.12
C CYS A 842 30.24 -46.73 -21.96
N GLU A 843 30.60 -45.45 -22.20
CA GLU A 843 31.64 -44.86 -23.07
C GLU A 843 33.08 -45.47 -23.07
N ASN A 844 33.36 -46.57 -22.36
CA ASN A 844 34.67 -47.25 -22.27
C ASN A 844 34.54 -48.79 -22.15
N THR A 845 33.50 -49.39 -22.71
CA THR A 845 33.26 -50.85 -22.71
C THR A 845 34.40 -51.61 -23.43
N PRO A 846 34.93 -52.72 -22.87
CA PRO A 846 36.05 -53.41 -23.49
C PRO A 846 35.69 -54.08 -24.82
N ILE A 847 36.36 -53.68 -25.92
CA ILE A 847 36.24 -54.25 -27.27
C ILE A 847 36.05 -55.78 -27.25
N GLY A 848 34.89 -56.24 -27.72
CA GLY A 848 34.49 -57.65 -27.76
C GLY A 848 33.67 -58.14 -26.57
N ALA A 849 33.23 -57.26 -25.66
CA ALA A 849 32.21 -57.57 -24.67
C ALA A 849 30.83 -57.75 -25.33
N VAL A 850 29.90 -58.45 -24.65
CA VAL A 850 28.52 -58.62 -25.14
C VAL A 850 27.63 -57.62 -24.41
N VAL A 851 27.06 -56.71 -25.18
CA VAL A 851 26.39 -55.48 -24.72
C VAL A 851 24.88 -55.49 -24.97
N GLY A 852 24.15 -54.67 -24.22
CA GLY A 852 22.72 -54.40 -24.44
C GLY A 852 22.48 -53.22 -25.38
N SER A 853 21.23 -52.79 -25.54
CA SER A 853 20.85 -51.61 -26.35
C SER A 853 21.22 -50.26 -25.72
N THR A 854 22.27 -50.22 -24.90
CA THR A 854 22.77 -49.06 -24.13
C THR A 854 24.29 -49.20 -23.84
N GLY A 855 25.03 -49.97 -24.67
CA GLY A 855 26.48 -50.26 -24.58
C GLY A 855 26.98 -51.07 -23.37
N CYS A 856 26.34 -50.95 -22.20
CA CYS A 856 26.88 -51.57 -20.99
C CYS A 856 26.95 -53.12 -21.03
N SER A 857 28.13 -53.70 -20.79
CA SER A 857 28.31 -55.14 -20.59
C SER A 857 28.10 -55.58 -19.12
N TYR A 858 28.02 -56.90 -18.88
CA TYR A 858 27.88 -57.44 -17.51
C TYR A 858 29.12 -57.19 -16.62
N GLN A 859 30.28 -56.79 -17.18
CA GLN A 859 31.44 -56.36 -16.38
C GLN A 859 31.40 -54.85 -16.05
N ASP A 860 30.64 -54.06 -16.81
CA ASP A 860 30.50 -52.61 -16.67
C ASP A 860 29.28 -52.23 -15.80
N ILE A 861 28.49 -53.22 -15.37
CA ILE A 861 27.60 -53.10 -14.21
C ILE A 861 28.46 -52.99 -12.94
N LEU A 862 29.03 -51.80 -12.75
CA LEU A 862 29.68 -51.37 -11.53
C LEU A 862 28.62 -51.24 -10.43
N VAL A 863 28.37 -52.35 -9.74
CA VAL A 863 27.69 -52.34 -8.44
C VAL A 863 28.51 -51.42 -7.54
N PRO A 864 27.95 -50.27 -7.10
CA PRO A 864 28.73 -49.32 -6.33
C PRO A 864 29.22 -49.97 -5.04
N LYS A 865 30.44 -49.66 -4.62
CA LYS A 865 31.04 -50.16 -3.37
C LYS A 865 31.05 -49.05 -2.32
N PRO A 866 31.06 -49.39 -1.02
CA PRO A 866 31.17 -48.38 0.03
C PRO A 866 32.37 -47.43 -0.10
N ASP A 867 33.48 -47.91 -0.68
CA ASP A 867 34.72 -47.14 -0.88
C ASP A 867 34.67 -46.16 -2.08
N ASP A 868 33.67 -46.32 -2.97
CA ASP A 868 33.49 -45.52 -4.19
C ASP A 868 32.89 -44.12 -3.90
N PHE A 869 32.40 -43.92 -2.68
CA PHE A 869 31.82 -42.67 -2.20
C PHE A 869 32.62 -42.15 -1.00
N THR A 870 32.57 -40.85 -0.77
CA THR A 870 32.96 -40.26 0.51
C THR A 870 31.92 -39.24 0.92
N ALA A 871 30.97 -39.74 1.70
CA ALA A 871 29.90 -38.94 2.27
C ALA A 871 30.35 -38.37 3.62
N LYS A 872 30.20 -37.06 3.79
CA LYS A 872 30.57 -36.32 5.00
C LYS A 872 29.41 -35.41 5.41
N ALA A 873 29.02 -35.48 6.68
CA ALA A 873 28.16 -34.48 7.30
C ALA A 873 29.01 -33.34 7.85
N THR A 874 28.58 -32.10 7.60
CA THR A 874 29.10 -30.91 8.27
C THR A 874 27.93 -30.00 8.63
N SER A 875 27.72 -29.74 9.93
CA SER A 875 26.91 -28.59 10.33
C SER A 875 27.80 -27.34 10.28
N THR A 876 27.32 -26.29 9.62
CA THR A 876 27.94 -24.96 9.68
C THR A 876 27.40 -24.11 10.84
N SER A 877 26.42 -24.63 11.63
CA SER A 877 25.02 -24.14 11.56
C SER A 877 24.18 -24.11 12.88
N CYS A 878 24.69 -24.56 14.04
CA CYS A 878 24.00 -24.57 15.37
C CYS A 878 22.76 -25.51 15.58
N PRO A 879 22.18 -25.56 16.79
CA PRO A 879 20.98 -26.37 17.10
C PRO A 879 19.67 -25.78 16.55
N ASN A 880 18.75 -26.66 16.14
CA ASN A 880 17.36 -26.34 15.73
C ASN A 880 17.19 -25.41 14.53
N THR A 881 18.21 -25.22 13.71
CA THR A 881 18.13 -24.57 12.40
C THR A 881 18.47 -25.55 11.31
N ALA A 882 17.70 -25.53 10.22
CA ALA A 882 17.93 -26.36 9.05
C ALA A 882 19.06 -25.73 8.21
N ASN A 883 20.30 -26.21 8.41
CA ASN A 883 21.54 -25.72 7.78
C ASN A 883 22.72 -26.70 7.94
N GLY A 884 22.42 -27.96 8.29
CA GLY A 884 23.31 -29.07 8.07
C GLY A 884 23.57 -29.24 6.57
N MET A 885 24.83 -29.49 6.23
CA MET A 885 25.25 -29.82 4.88
C MET A 885 25.71 -31.28 4.83
N LEU A 886 25.07 -32.08 3.98
CA LEU A 886 25.60 -33.37 3.54
C LEU A 886 26.38 -33.14 2.25
N THR A 887 27.65 -33.54 2.27
CA THR A 887 28.56 -33.48 1.14
C THR A 887 28.88 -34.92 0.71
N VAL A 888 28.46 -35.33 -0.48
CA VAL A 888 28.81 -36.64 -1.05
C VAL A 888 29.75 -36.43 -2.23
N GLU A 889 31.00 -36.84 -2.03
CA GLU A 889 32.03 -36.86 -3.07
C GLU A 889 32.05 -38.25 -3.73
N PHE A 890 32.02 -38.28 -5.07
CA PHE A 890 32.02 -39.51 -5.86
C PHE A 890 33.43 -39.77 -6.39
N LYS A 891 34.02 -40.92 -6.07
CA LYS A 891 35.43 -41.25 -6.38
C LYS A 891 35.60 -42.08 -7.65
N VAL A 892 34.51 -42.55 -8.22
CA VAL A 892 34.47 -43.35 -9.45
C VAL A 892 33.64 -42.64 -10.51
N ASN A 893 34.08 -42.76 -11.77
CA ASN A 893 33.49 -42.09 -12.93
C ASN A 893 32.22 -42.84 -13.38
N GLN A 894 31.06 -42.51 -12.79
CA GLN A 894 29.75 -43.02 -13.22
C GLN A 894 28.61 -42.14 -12.70
N THR A 895 27.42 -42.22 -13.32
CA THR A 895 26.21 -41.52 -12.88
C THR A 895 25.51 -42.27 -11.73
N HIS A 896 25.28 -41.56 -10.64
CA HIS A 896 24.68 -42.10 -9.41
C HIS A 896 23.30 -41.51 -9.13
N ILE A 897 22.37 -42.37 -8.72
CA ILE A 897 21.06 -41.99 -8.17
C ILE A 897 21.11 -42.20 -6.66
N LEU A 898 20.80 -41.16 -5.89
CA LEU A 898 20.82 -41.16 -4.43
C LEU A 898 19.44 -40.80 -3.87
N THR A 899 18.92 -41.64 -2.97
CA THR A 899 17.79 -41.32 -2.10
C THR A 899 18.34 -40.95 -0.72
N ILE A 900 18.08 -39.73 -0.26
CA ILE A 900 18.44 -39.28 1.09
C ILE A 900 17.16 -39.18 1.91
N THR A 901 17.12 -39.89 3.03
CA THR A 901 16.02 -39.84 4.02
C THR A 901 16.52 -39.37 5.37
N GLY A 902 15.71 -38.62 6.12
CA GLY A 902 16.11 -38.03 7.40
C GLY A 902 14.94 -37.80 8.37
N PRO A 903 15.17 -36.99 9.42
CA PRO A 903 14.14 -36.59 10.38
C PRO A 903 12.93 -35.91 9.71
N ASN A 904 11.80 -35.81 10.44
CA ASN A 904 10.59 -35.09 10.02
C ASN A 904 10.03 -35.50 8.63
N ASN A 905 10.19 -36.77 8.25
CA ASN A 905 9.83 -37.33 6.94
C ASN A 905 10.56 -36.67 5.75
N PHE A 906 11.72 -36.04 5.97
CA PHE A 906 12.58 -35.60 4.87
C PHE A 906 12.95 -36.78 3.97
N SER A 907 12.65 -36.66 2.68
CA SER A 907 13.02 -37.64 1.65
C SER A 907 13.22 -36.91 0.33
N ALA A 908 14.41 -37.01 -0.24
CA ALA A 908 14.77 -36.38 -1.51
C ALA A 908 15.58 -37.34 -2.39
N ASN A 909 15.41 -37.24 -3.71
CA ASN A 909 16.14 -38.03 -4.71
C ASN A 909 17.01 -37.10 -5.55
N TYR A 910 18.24 -37.51 -5.82
CA TYR A 910 19.23 -36.77 -6.58
C TYR A 910 19.87 -37.69 -7.64
N THR A 911 20.21 -37.13 -8.80
CA THR A 911 21.00 -37.81 -9.84
C THR A 911 22.23 -36.96 -10.13
N GLN A 912 23.43 -37.55 -10.09
CA GLN A 912 24.70 -36.81 -10.09
C GLN A 912 25.78 -37.51 -10.92
N GLN A 913 26.49 -36.74 -11.76
CA GLN A 913 27.54 -37.22 -12.67
C GLN A 913 28.98 -36.95 -12.16
N ASN A 914 29.97 -37.49 -12.89
CA ASN A 914 31.39 -37.60 -12.50
C ASN A 914 32.06 -36.30 -12.00
N GLY A 915 33.03 -36.45 -11.08
CA GLY A 915 33.91 -35.40 -10.57
C GLY A 915 33.22 -34.30 -9.75
N SER A 916 31.90 -34.27 -9.75
CA SER A 916 31.10 -33.32 -8.99
C SER A 916 30.90 -33.78 -7.54
N THR A 917 30.58 -32.83 -6.67
CA THR A 917 30.26 -33.09 -5.26
C THR A 917 28.81 -32.73 -5.04
N LEU A 918 27.98 -33.70 -4.66
CA LEU A 918 26.60 -33.42 -4.27
C LEU A 918 26.62 -32.73 -2.90
N MET A 919 26.15 -31.48 -2.86
CA MET A 919 25.95 -30.73 -1.63
C MET A 919 24.46 -30.55 -1.40
N VAL A 920 23.95 -31.12 -0.31
CA VAL A 920 22.57 -30.90 0.16
C VAL A 920 22.67 -30.06 1.42
N THR A 921 22.27 -28.79 1.31
CA THR A 921 22.24 -27.81 2.41
C THR A 921 20.88 -27.81 3.11
N ASP A 922 20.76 -26.97 4.12
CA ASP A 922 19.48 -26.67 4.79
C ASP A 922 18.80 -27.91 5.40
N LEU A 923 19.60 -28.84 5.90
CA LEU A 923 19.16 -30.04 6.60
C LEU A 923 19.10 -29.82 8.13
N GLU A 924 18.08 -30.35 8.78
CA GLU A 924 17.95 -30.29 10.25
C GLU A 924 18.98 -31.20 10.95
N PRO A 925 19.29 -30.98 12.24
CA PRO A 925 20.16 -31.89 12.99
C PRO A 925 19.53 -33.29 13.18
N GLY A 926 20.33 -34.35 12.98
CA GLY A 926 19.89 -35.74 13.16
C GLY A 926 20.54 -36.73 12.19
N THR A 927 20.11 -37.98 12.25
CA THR A 927 20.62 -39.06 11.38
C THR A 927 19.93 -39.04 10.02
N TYR A 928 20.72 -38.93 8.97
CA TYR A 928 20.30 -39.10 7.58
C TYR A 928 20.84 -40.41 7.03
N THR A 929 19.97 -41.15 6.35
CA THR A 929 20.34 -42.35 5.59
C THR A 929 20.40 -42.00 4.11
N ILE A 930 21.56 -42.25 3.51
CA ILE A 930 21.85 -42.06 2.09
C ILE A 930 21.88 -43.44 1.45
N VAL A 931 20.96 -43.70 0.53
CA VAL A 931 20.87 -44.93 -0.27
C VAL A 931 21.28 -44.60 -1.70
N ALA A 932 22.42 -45.12 -2.16
CA ALA A 932 22.95 -44.89 -3.50
C ALA A 932 22.83 -46.15 -4.39
N ASN A 933 22.52 -45.94 -5.65
CA ASN A 933 22.58 -46.92 -6.73
C ASN A 933 23.16 -46.23 -7.99
N SER A 934 23.66 -46.97 -8.98
CA SER A 934 23.98 -46.40 -10.29
C SER A 934 22.72 -46.35 -11.16
N GLU A 935 22.70 -45.47 -12.16
CA GLU A 935 21.56 -45.33 -13.08
C GLU A 935 21.30 -46.63 -13.85
N ILE A 936 22.37 -47.20 -14.41
CA ILE A 936 22.41 -48.55 -15.00
C ILE A 936 21.98 -49.61 -13.95
N GLY A 937 22.53 -49.51 -12.73
CA GLY A 937 22.21 -50.41 -11.62
C GLY A 937 20.72 -50.48 -11.29
N ARG A 938 19.99 -49.35 -11.35
CA ARG A 938 18.54 -49.31 -11.14
C ARG A 938 17.77 -49.97 -12.30
N LEU A 939 18.24 -49.83 -13.53
CA LEU A 939 17.63 -50.44 -14.72
C LEU A 939 17.82 -51.97 -14.77
N VAL A 940 18.94 -52.49 -14.25
CA VAL A 940 19.26 -53.93 -14.23
C VAL A 940 18.99 -54.65 -12.89
N GLY A 941 18.60 -53.91 -11.84
CA GLY A 941 18.21 -54.49 -10.54
C GLY A 941 19.35 -54.78 -9.55
N ALA A 942 20.44 -54.00 -9.62
CA ALA A 942 21.60 -54.11 -8.74
C ALA A 942 21.31 -53.70 -7.27
N PRO A 943 22.00 -54.26 -6.27
CA PRO A 943 21.80 -53.93 -4.86
C PRO A 943 22.32 -52.53 -4.50
N ASN A 944 21.57 -51.83 -3.63
CA ASN A 944 21.92 -50.49 -3.15
C ASN A 944 23.11 -50.48 -2.17
N VAL A 945 23.83 -49.38 -2.12
CA VAL A 945 24.78 -49.04 -1.03
C VAL A 945 24.10 -48.07 -0.06
N GLU A 946 24.20 -48.34 1.23
CA GLU A 946 23.58 -47.51 2.28
C GLU A 946 24.63 -46.97 3.25
N PHE A 947 24.54 -45.68 3.56
CA PHE A 947 25.35 -45.00 4.56
C PHE A 947 24.44 -44.21 5.51
N SER A 948 24.72 -44.22 6.81
CA SER A 948 24.07 -43.33 7.76
C SER A 948 25.06 -42.30 8.29
N LEU A 949 24.71 -41.02 8.16
CA LEU A 949 25.49 -39.89 8.66
C LEU A 949 24.66 -39.08 9.65
N ASN A 950 25.28 -38.69 10.76
CA ASN A 950 24.65 -37.82 11.75
C ASN A 950 25.09 -36.37 11.54
N ILE A 951 24.14 -35.46 11.38
CA ILE A 951 24.40 -34.02 11.44
C ILE A 951 24.38 -33.62 12.91
N GLU A 952 25.57 -33.53 13.50
CA GLU A 952 25.75 -33.14 14.90
C GLU A 952 25.44 -31.66 15.12
N THR A 953 24.74 -31.36 16.22
CA THR A 953 24.56 -29.99 16.71
C THR A 953 25.88 -29.45 17.28
N PRO A 954 26.43 -28.32 16.78
CA PRO A 954 27.58 -27.67 17.39
C PRO A 954 27.33 -27.29 18.85
N GLU A 955 28.37 -27.33 19.68
CA GLU A 955 28.33 -26.81 21.05
C GLU A 955 27.98 -25.31 21.05
N GLU A 956 27.11 -24.91 21.98
CA GLU A 956 26.65 -23.54 22.18
C GLU A 956 27.81 -22.61 22.59
N PHE A 957 27.85 -21.40 22.04
CA PHE A 957 28.83 -20.39 22.42
C PHE A 957 28.36 -19.60 23.63
N ILE A 958 29.21 -19.57 24.65
CA ILE A 958 28.91 -18.91 25.91
C ILE A 958 29.88 -17.74 26.09
N SER A 959 29.39 -16.53 25.89
CA SER A 959 30.11 -15.29 26.21
C SER A 959 29.76 -14.77 27.61
N GLY A 960 30.76 -14.56 28.45
CA GLY A 960 30.63 -13.88 29.73
C GLY A 960 30.58 -12.35 29.60
N LYS A 961 30.32 -11.65 30.71
CA LYS A 961 30.33 -10.18 30.75
C LYS A 961 31.74 -9.62 30.48
N THR A 962 31.84 -8.61 29.61
CA THR A 962 33.08 -7.86 29.36
C THR A 962 33.56 -7.15 30.63
N VAL A 963 34.83 -7.34 30.98
CA VAL A 963 35.52 -6.71 32.12
C VAL A 963 36.56 -5.73 31.60
N ILE A 964 36.50 -4.48 32.08
CA ILE A 964 37.34 -3.39 31.57
C ILE A 964 38.43 -3.04 32.58
N ASP A 965 39.69 -3.15 32.17
CA ASP A 965 40.82 -2.57 32.85
C ASP A 965 41.09 -1.17 32.28
N TYR A 966 40.50 -0.17 32.92
CA TYR A 966 40.67 1.26 32.60
C TYR A 966 42.12 1.74 32.77
N THR A 967 42.95 1.05 33.55
CA THR A 967 44.37 1.42 33.77
C THR A 967 45.24 0.89 32.64
N ALA A 968 45.04 -0.37 32.24
CA ALA A 968 45.77 -1.00 31.14
C ALA A 968 45.21 -0.67 29.74
N LYS A 969 44.05 0.01 29.66
CA LYS A 969 43.28 0.26 28.42
C LYS A 969 42.94 -1.03 27.66
N LYS A 970 42.43 -2.03 28.39
CA LYS A 970 42.09 -3.35 27.83
C LYS A 970 40.70 -3.79 28.28
N ALA A 971 40.00 -4.46 27.38
CA ALA A 971 38.86 -5.31 27.71
C ALA A 971 39.32 -6.75 27.86
N SER A 972 38.60 -7.53 28.66
CA SER A 972 38.69 -8.98 28.69
C SER A 972 37.32 -9.61 28.79
N ILE A 973 37.16 -10.79 28.19
CA ILE A 973 35.89 -11.51 28.14
C ILE A 973 36.16 -13.01 28.18
N VAL A 974 35.27 -13.75 28.85
CA VAL A 974 35.32 -15.21 28.88
C VAL A 974 34.46 -15.74 27.74
N VAL A 975 34.99 -16.66 26.94
CA VAL A 975 34.32 -17.31 25.81
C VAL A 975 34.57 -18.82 25.84
N SER A 976 33.66 -19.60 25.27
CA SER A 976 33.82 -21.04 25.01
C SER A 976 33.06 -21.47 23.77
N GLY A 977 33.33 -22.70 23.31
CA GLY A 977 32.67 -23.32 22.16
C GLY A 977 33.52 -23.33 20.88
N SER A 978 34.55 -22.50 20.74
CA SER A 978 35.44 -22.44 19.57
C SER A 978 36.94 -22.53 19.94
N LYS A 979 37.77 -22.90 18.96
CA LYS A 979 39.24 -22.88 19.05
C LYS A 979 39.87 -21.62 18.45
N ASN A 980 39.16 -20.86 17.62
CA ASN A 980 39.67 -19.70 16.90
C ASN A 980 38.66 -18.56 16.99
N TYR A 981 39.09 -17.43 17.57
CA TYR A 981 38.27 -16.24 17.74
C TYR A 981 38.90 -15.06 16.99
N GLN A 982 38.06 -14.26 16.35
CA GLN A 982 38.42 -12.92 15.86
C GLN A 982 37.67 -11.89 16.69
N VAL A 983 38.39 -11.01 17.37
CA VAL A 983 37.82 -9.88 18.09
C VAL A 983 38.06 -8.63 17.25
N LEU A 984 37.00 -8.00 16.77
CA LEU A 984 37.04 -6.70 16.11
C LEU A 984 36.75 -5.61 17.16
N VAL A 985 37.65 -4.65 17.32
CA VAL A 985 37.45 -3.46 18.14
C VAL A 985 37.48 -2.24 17.24
N ASN A 986 36.33 -1.60 17.02
CA ASN A 986 36.12 -0.60 15.97
C ASN A 986 36.63 -1.16 14.62
N ASP A 987 37.66 -0.57 14.01
CA ASP A 987 38.22 -0.99 12.72
C ASP A 987 39.43 -1.95 12.84
N LYS A 988 39.72 -2.49 14.04
CA LYS A 988 40.94 -3.30 14.30
C LYS A 988 40.62 -4.74 14.71
N THR A 989 41.11 -5.71 13.95
CA THR A 989 40.93 -7.14 14.21
C THR A 989 42.09 -7.74 15.04
N TYR A 990 41.75 -8.56 16.03
CA TYR A 990 42.66 -9.31 16.89
C TYR A 990 42.29 -10.80 16.85
N SER A 991 43.19 -11.65 16.37
CA SER A 991 42.95 -13.11 16.27
C SER A 991 43.53 -13.86 17.46
N PHE A 992 42.77 -14.81 18.00
CA PHE A 992 43.16 -15.66 19.12
C PHE A 992 42.94 -17.14 18.77
N GLN A 993 43.92 -17.99 19.08
CA GLN A 993 43.77 -19.45 19.02
C GLN A 993 43.90 -20.03 20.42
N VAL A 994 43.04 -21.00 20.77
CA VAL A 994 43.03 -21.68 22.07
C VAL A 994 43.07 -23.21 21.87
N GLU A 995 43.69 -23.93 22.81
CA GLU A 995 44.02 -25.35 22.62
C GLU A 995 42.79 -26.28 22.67
N ASN A 996 41.80 -25.93 23.49
CA ASN A 996 40.52 -26.64 23.61
C ASN A 996 39.33 -25.65 23.60
N VAL A 997 38.10 -26.15 23.66
CA VAL A 997 36.86 -25.36 23.52
C VAL A 997 36.22 -24.94 24.85
N ASP A 998 36.86 -25.21 25.99
CA ASP A 998 36.39 -24.82 27.32
C ASP A 998 36.42 -23.29 27.51
N ASN A 999 36.01 -22.80 28.70
CA ASN A 999 36.01 -21.38 29.04
C ASN A 999 37.43 -20.78 29.07
N HIS A 1000 37.72 -19.88 28.12
CA HIS A 1000 38.96 -19.12 28.00
C HIS A 1000 38.71 -17.61 28.14
N GLN A 1001 39.68 -16.89 28.70
CA GLN A 1001 39.63 -15.42 28.76
C GLN A 1001 40.44 -14.80 27.61
N LEU A 1002 39.77 -14.14 26.67
CA LEU A 1002 40.40 -13.29 25.67
C LEU A 1002 40.67 -11.90 26.27
N SER A 1003 41.76 -11.25 25.84
CA SER A 1003 42.15 -9.93 26.36
C SER A 1003 42.78 -9.08 25.26
N PHE A 1004 42.20 -7.91 25.00
CA PHE A 1004 42.50 -7.07 23.84
C PHE A 1004 42.48 -5.57 24.22
N PRO A 1005 43.27 -4.73 23.54
CA PRO A 1005 43.31 -3.30 23.79
C PRO A 1005 42.02 -2.61 23.32
N LEU A 1006 41.72 -1.46 23.93
CA LEU A 1006 40.65 -0.56 23.52
C LEU A 1006 41.21 0.79 23.07
N ASP A 1007 40.55 1.40 22.10
CA ASP A 1007 40.82 2.77 21.68
C ASP A 1007 40.13 3.78 22.63
N GLN A 1008 40.56 5.04 22.55
CA GLN A 1008 40.04 6.09 23.42
C GLN A 1008 38.70 6.63 22.90
N GLY A 1009 37.62 6.40 23.66
CA GLY A 1009 36.26 6.84 23.33
C GLY A 1009 35.27 5.67 23.35
N ALA A 1010 34.30 5.71 22.43
CA ALA A 1010 33.40 4.57 22.18
C ALA A 1010 34.17 3.45 21.47
N ASN A 1011 33.99 2.22 21.95
CA ASN A 1011 34.50 1.01 21.32
C ASN A 1011 33.33 0.07 21.06
N VAL A 1012 33.11 -0.29 19.79
CA VAL A 1012 32.28 -1.43 19.43
C VAL A 1012 33.19 -2.65 19.41
N ILE A 1013 32.88 -3.63 20.25
CA ILE A 1013 33.57 -4.92 20.33
C ILE A 1013 32.65 -5.95 19.67
N SER A 1014 33.08 -6.50 18.55
CA SER A 1014 32.50 -7.69 17.93
C SER A 1014 33.42 -8.87 18.19
N ILE A 1015 32.88 -10.03 18.56
CA ILE A 1015 33.63 -11.29 18.64
C ILE A 1015 32.96 -12.31 17.75
N GLU A 1016 33.71 -12.73 16.76
CA GLU A 1016 33.37 -13.75 15.78
C GLU A 1016 34.20 -15.00 16.09
N THR A 1017 33.64 -16.17 15.80
CA THR A 1017 34.35 -17.45 15.92
C THR A 1017 34.53 -18.10 14.56
N ASP A 1018 35.43 -19.07 14.43
CA ASP A 1018 35.52 -19.92 13.22
C ASP A 1018 34.29 -20.81 12.99
N LYS A 1019 33.38 -20.92 13.97
CA LYS A 1019 32.11 -21.62 13.87
C LYS A 1019 31.00 -20.60 13.61
N ILE A 1020 30.61 -20.48 12.35
CA ILE A 1020 29.72 -19.43 11.80
C ILE A 1020 28.44 -19.23 12.62
N CYS A 1021 27.90 -20.28 13.24
CA CYS A 1021 26.65 -20.17 13.99
C CYS A 1021 26.73 -19.92 15.50
N GLN A 1022 27.94 -19.75 16.05
CA GLN A 1022 28.09 -19.34 17.44
C GLN A 1022 27.68 -17.88 17.71
N GLY A 1023 27.20 -17.20 16.68
CA GLY A 1023 26.76 -15.81 16.73
C GLY A 1023 27.94 -14.84 16.77
N VAL A 1024 27.60 -13.56 16.74
CA VAL A 1024 28.57 -12.48 16.98
C VAL A 1024 28.25 -11.86 18.33
N PHE A 1025 29.15 -12.00 19.31
CA PHE A 1025 29.02 -11.26 20.54
C PHE A 1025 29.35 -9.79 20.26
N ASN A 1026 28.34 -8.93 20.37
CA ASN A 1026 28.51 -7.49 20.24
C ASN A 1026 28.34 -6.82 21.60
N ASP A 1027 29.33 -6.03 22.01
CA ASP A 1027 29.26 -5.18 23.21
C ASP A 1027 29.80 -3.78 22.89
N SER A 1028 29.17 -2.75 23.44
CA SER A 1028 29.52 -1.36 23.20
C SER A 1028 30.03 -0.74 24.49
N VAL A 1029 31.35 -0.57 24.55
CA VAL A 1029 32.06 -0.10 25.75
C VAL A 1029 32.61 1.29 25.49
N VAL A 1030 32.12 2.26 26.25
CA VAL A 1030 32.68 3.62 26.25
C VAL A 1030 33.74 3.72 27.34
N ILE A 1031 34.98 4.03 26.97
CA ILE A 1031 35.99 4.51 27.92
C ILE A 1031 35.64 5.97 28.23
N SER A 1032 34.72 6.13 29.19
CA SER A 1032 34.19 7.41 29.62
C SER A 1032 35.22 8.19 30.44
N ASN A 1033 35.57 9.40 29.98
CA ASN A 1033 36.23 10.43 30.77
C ASN A 1033 35.49 11.76 30.57
N ALA A 1034 35.28 12.49 31.67
CA ALA A 1034 34.73 13.84 31.78
C ALA A 1034 33.34 14.11 31.12
N ILE A 1035 32.29 14.24 31.94
CA ILE A 1035 30.97 14.74 31.52
C ILE A 1035 30.88 16.24 31.83
N LEU A 1036 30.54 17.04 30.82
CA LEU A 1036 30.29 18.48 30.97
C LEU A 1036 28.79 18.74 31.11
N SER A 1037 28.38 19.36 32.22
CA SER A 1037 27.00 19.79 32.45
C SER A 1037 26.95 21.29 32.82
N PRO A 1038 26.19 22.12 32.08
CA PRO A 1038 25.78 23.41 32.61
C PRO A 1038 24.68 23.18 33.66
N ASN A 1039 24.78 23.83 34.82
CA ASN A 1039 23.65 23.89 35.75
C ASN A 1039 22.64 24.92 35.20
N PRO A 1040 21.45 24.53 34.71
CA PRO A 1040 20.58 25.43 33.95
C PRO A 1040 19.99 26.61 34.74
N VAL A 1041 20.25 26.69 36.05
CA VAL A 1041 19.76 27.73 36.96
C VAL A 1041 20.85 28.73 37.39
N ALA A 1042 22.11 28.53 36.97
CA ALA A 1042 23.22 29.41 37.33
C ALA A 1042 24.30 29.49 36.22
N ASP A 1043 25.04 30.59 36.17
CA ASP A 1043 26.24 30.76 35.33
C ASP A 1043 27.44 29.90 35.82
N ILE A 1044 27.22 28.62 36.11
CA ILE A 1044 28.23 27.69 36.62
C ILE A 1044 28.33 26.52 35.65
N LEU A 1045 29.54 26.36 35.10
CA LEU A 1045 29.93 25.21 34.31
C LEU A 1045 30.53 24.15 35.23
N LYS A 1046 30.01 22.92 35.17
CA LYS A 1046 30.45 21.79 35.97
C LYS A 1046 30.99 20.68 35.06
N VAL A 1047 32.17 20.17 35.40
CA VAL A 1047 32.83 19.07 34.70
C VAL A 1047 33.10 17.95 35.72
N ASP A 1048 32.39 16.84 35.55
CA ASP A 1048 32.40 15.69 36.44
C ASP A 1048 33.19 14.52 35.84
N GLY A 1049 33.80 13.68 36.68
CA GLY A 1049 34.60 12.53 36.22
C GLY A 1049 36.08 12.86 35.97
N LEU A 1050 36.62 13.78 36.78
CA LEU A 1050 38.03 14.18 36.81
C LEU A 1050 38.76 13.56 38.03
N ASP A 1051 38.29 12.43 38.56
CA ASP A 1051 38.75 11.79 39.82
C ASP A 1051 40.25 11.43 39.84
N LEU A 1052 40.87 11.34 38.67
CA LEU A 1052 42.29 11.05 38.46
C LEU A 1052 43.13 12.30 38.18
N MET A 1053 42.58 13.50 38.38
CA MET A 1053 43.26 14.80 38.27
C MET A 1053 43.15 15.57 39.59
N THR A 1054 44.23 16.24 39.96
CA THR A 1054 44.37 16.91 41.26
C THR A 1054 44.74 18.38 41.16
N ASN A 1055 45.68 18.77 40.30
CA ASN A 1055 46.10 20.16 40.09
C ASN A 1055 46.21 20.46 38.60
N VAL A 1056 45.10 20.87 38.00
CA VAL A 1056 44.96 21.08 36.57
C VAL A 1056 45.31 22.52 36.17
N GLN A 1057 45.95 22.69 35.02
CA GLN A 1057 45.86 23.92 34.25
C GLN A 1057 44.54 23.94 33.48
N ILE A 1058 43.88 25.08 33.44
CA ILE A 1058 42.66 25.31 32.70
C ILE A 1058 42.93 26.41 31.68
N ILE A 1059 42.49 26.22 30.45
CA ILE A 1059 42.53 27.20 29.37
C ILE A 1059 41.13 27.29 28.76
N LEU A 1060 40.54 28.48 28.73
CA LEU A 1060 39.28 28.75 28.05
C LEU A 1060 39.54 29.65 26.85
N SER A 1061 39.06 29.28 25.67
CA SER A 1061 39.17 30.06 24.44
C SER A 1061 37.84 30.18 23.70
N ASN A 1062 37.71 31.21 22.87
CA ASN A 1062 36.57 31.38 21.95
C ASN A 1062 36.83 30.69 20.59
N LEU A 1063 35.81 30.67 19.72
CA LEU A 1063 35.90 30.14 18.35
C LEU A 1063 37.04 30.72 17.48
N SER A 1064 37.54 31.93 17.77
CA SER A 1064 38.68 32.51 17.04
C SER A 1064 40.04 32.11 17.61
N GLY A 1065 40.08 31.17 18.55
CA GLY A 1065 41.30 30.69 19.22
C GLY A 1065 41.89 31.67 20.24
N ALA A 1066 41.17 32.74 20.59
CA ALA A 1066 41.65 33.70 21.58
C ALA A 1066 41.38 33.18 23.00
N THR A 1067 42.44 33.03 23.80
CA THR A 1067 42.36 32.64 25.21
C THR A 1067 41.71 33.75 26.04
N LEU A 1068 40.62 33.41 26.73
CA LEU A 1068 39.83 34.28 27.61
C LEU A 1068 40.16 34.06 29.09
N LEU A 1069 40.55 32.85 29.48
CA LEU A 1069 40.99 32.50 30.83
C LEU A 1069 42.13 31.48 30.74
N GLN A 1070 43.15 31.63 31.57
CA GLN A 1070 44.18 30.61 31.77
C GLN A 1070 44.66 30.64 33.23
N GLU A 1071 44.35 29.60 34.00
CA GLU A 1071 44.68 29.51 35.43
C GLU A 1071 44.97 28.06 35.86
N TYR A 1072 45.45 27.87 37.10
CA TYR A 1072 45.59 26.54 37.70
C TYR A 1072 44.55 26.37 38.81
N ARG A 1073 43.92 25.18 38.90
CA ARG A 1073 42.98 24.83 39.97
C ARG A 1073 43.24 23.46 40.55
N LEU A 1074 42.98 23.36 41.85
CA LEU A 1074 42.84 22.08 42.53
C LEU A 1074 41.43 21.52 42.30
N ILE A 1075 41.34 20.24 41.96
CA ILE A 1075 40.08 19.50 41.81
C ILE A 1075 39.80 18.73 43.10
N GLY A 1076 38.60 18.92 43.65
CA GLY A 1076 38.09 18.16 44.79
C GLY A 1076 37.00 17.20 44.31
N ASN A 1077 37.04 15.95 44.77
CA ASN A 1077 36.03 14.91 44.46
C ASN A 1077 35.72 14.78 42.95
N GLY A 1078 36.76 14.76 42.11
CA GLY A 1078 36.62 14.55 40.67
C GLY A 1078 35.78 15.58 39.91
N THR A 1079 35.53 16.74 40.51
CA THR A 1079 34.61 17.76 40.02
C THR A 1079 35.34 19.10 39.82
N LEU A 1080 35.27 19.66 38.62
CA LEU A 1080 35.69 21.04 38.35
C LEU A 1080 34.47 21.93 38.15
N GLU A 1081 34.34 22.97 38.97
CA GLU A 1081 33.31 24.02 38.83
C GLU A 1081 33.95 25.37 38.49
N MET A 1082 33.35 26.07 37.52
CA MET A 1082 33.79 27.39 37.04
C MET A 1082 32.62 28.34 36.86
N ASN A 1083 32.76 29.58 37.33
CA ASN A 1083 31.81 30.64 37.02
C ASN A 1083 32.06 31.16 35.59
N ILE A 1084 31.00 31.23 34.79
CA ILE A 1084 31.01 31.69 33.40
C ILE A 1084 30.13 32.93 33.17
N SER A 1085 29.73 33.67 34.22
CA SER A 1085 28.84 34.84 34.13
C SER A 1085 29.36 35.90 33.17
N ASN A 1086 30.67 36.15 33.19
CA ASN A 1086 31.31 37.21 32.41
C ASN A 1086 31.52 36.84 30.94
N LEU A 1087 31.16 35.62 30.51
CA LEU A 1087 31.13 35.26 29.09
C LEU A 1087 29.85 35.76 28.44
N SER A 1088 29.97 36.31 27.23
CA SER A 1088 28.84 36.55 26.33
C SER A 1088 28.22 35.23 25.86
N PRO A 1089 26.99 35.25 25.31
CA PRO A 1089 26.49 34.14 24.50
C PRO A 1089 27.48 33.79 23.38
N GLY A 1090 27.69 32.50 23.13
CA GLY A 1090 28.69 32.03 22.17
C GLY A 1090 29.23 30.63 22.46
N ILE A 1091 30.11 30.18 21.57
CA ILE A 1091 30.74 28.86 21.64
C ILE A 1091 32.18 28.98 22.15
N TYR A 1092 32.53 28.16 23.13
CA TYR A 1092 33.81 28.17 23.83
C TYR A 1092 34.44 26.78 23.87
N MET A 1093 35.78 26.76 23.88
CA MET A 1093 36.61 25.58 24.08
C MET A 1093 37.29 25.66 25.44
N LEU A 1094 37.13 24.62 26.24
CA LEU A 1094 37.72 24.43 27.56
C LEU A 1094 38.75 23.30 27.50
N THR A 1095 40.01 23.62 27.73
CA THR A 1095 41.12 22.66 27.82
C THR A 1095 41.55 22.52 29.28
N ILE A 1096 41.70 21.28 29.76
CA ILE A 1096 42.10 20.93 31.12
C ILE A 1096 43.34 20.03 31.04
N ILE A 1097 44.46 20.43 31.63
CA ILE A 1097 45.78 19.80 31.48
C ILE A 1097 46.38 19.45 32.84
N GLU A 1098 46.82 18.22 33.06
CA GLU A 1098 47.64 17.84 34.22
C GLU A 1098 48.82 16.97 33.75
N GLY A 1099 50.02 17.56 33.72
CA GLY A 1099 51.20 16.91 33.15
C GLY A 1099 51.01 16.66 31.65
N ASP A 1100 51.08 15.39 31.27
CA ASP A 1100 50.88 14.84 29.93
C ASP A 1100 49.43 14.40 29.64
N LYS A 1101 48.49 14.60 30.58
CA LYS A 1101 47.05 14.43 30.36
C LYS A 1101 46.42 15.74 29.88
N GLU A 1102 45.64 15.69 28.80
CA GLU A 1102 44.85 16.83 28.29
C GLU A 1102 43.41 16.40 27.97
N ILE A 1103 42.43 17.20 28.38
CA ILE A 1103 41.01 17.02 28.10
C ILE A 1103 40.49 18.29 27.44
N ASN A 1104 39.86 18.16 26.27
CA ASN A 1104 39.27 19.28 25.51
C ASN A 1104 37.74 19.12 25.44
N LEU A 1105 37.02 20.14 25.89
CA LEU A 1105 35.55 20.15 25.98
C LEU A 1105 35.00 21.39 25.27
N LYS A 1106 33.95 21.22 24.48
CA LYS A 1106 33.27 22.31 23.77
C LYS A 1106 31.93 22.58 24.44
N PHE A 1107 31.59 23.83 24.70
CA PHE A 1107 30.27 24.21 25.20
C PHE A 1107 29.74 25.47 24.54
N VAL A 1108 28.42 25.66 24.63
CA VAL A 1108 27.71 26.85 24.16
C VAL A 1108 27.10 27.53 25.37
N LYS A 1109 27.46 28.79 25.61
CA LYS A 1109 26.68 29.65 26.50
C LYS A 1109 25.55 30.25 25.64
N LYS A 1110 24.30 29.99 26.03
CA LYS A 1110 23.12 30.61 25.43
C LYS A 1110 22.95 32.04 25.92
#